data_AF-A0A2C9GPV4-F1
#
_entry.id   AF-A0A2C9GPV4-F1
#
_cell.length_a   1.000
_cell.length_b   1.000
_cell.length_c   1.000
_cell.angle_alpha   90.00
_cell.angle_beta   90.00
_cell.angle_gamma   90.00
#
_symmetry.space_group_name_H-M   'P 1'
#
loop_
_entity.id
_entity.type
_entity.pdbx_description
1 polymer ?
#
loop_
_entity_poly.entity_id
_entity_poly.type
_entity_poly.pdbx_seq_one_letter_code
_entity_poly.pdbx_strand_id
1 'polypeptide(L)'
;MSSLNRELSTDSAFAAGRNSWNRHYHNSVVQPLLTDLYQITMAYAYWKSGKIDDHAVFDLFFRTNPFQGEFTIFAGLEECLKFLDSFHYSETDIEYLKHALPQGIEDEFFEYLSQLTAKDVTLYAIEEGSVAFPRVPLIKVAGPLIIVQLLETTLLTLVNYASLMATNAARYRMVAGKHIHLLEFGLRRAQGPDGGLSASKYSYIGGFDGTSNVLAGKLFNIPVKGTHAHAYITSFTGIDELKTRVLQHKEDGTTRDLLELAMEHRAAIASVLDVSTDESSEGELAAMVSFAIAFPDGFMALVDTYDVKSDKALGEPTEELSDPPDSVVCDSLCAGRLLDQDADAGSLLPVGCTALPEIPEEECNGCCAEEHGETPCTLHDDVDVEPSSAGDEQEQQAEEEATEPDAAEESCPPPSITVEDEDEVPVGEGEPGKGGSDENGNEDIEDQNVRNATEQEQEEQGEDDESHENQVDVPEEEIEEQKEEDDGGGDGGGGGGGEDEIIRCANCEALNTMIHHLKSVGKSFRSGLLNFCAVALGLNDQGYRAIGIRIDSGDLAYLSCLARETFERIAERFKLPWFSKLTIVASNDINEDTILSLNEQGHKIDCFGIGTHLVTCQRQPALGCVYKMVEINNQPRIKLSQDVGKVTMPGSKNVFRLYGADGHALIDLLQRVDENPPEVGQKVLCRHPFQESKRAYVIPTQVEPLYRVYWAEGRVAQVLPSLEEVRERVQASLRTLRQDHKRTLNPTPYKVAVSDNLYNFIHELWLQNAPIGELS
;
A
#
# COMPACT_ATOMS: atom_id res chain seq x y z
N MET A 1 -50.15 8.45 -12.75
CA MET A 1 -50.93 8.22 -11.50
C MET A 1 -51.09 6.72 -11.31
N SER A 2 -51.37 6.22 -10.09
CA SER A 2 -51.41 4.77 -9.76
C SER A 2 -50.05 4.06 -9.95
N SER A 3 -48.97 4.39 -9.23
CA SER A 3 -48.75 4.09 -7.79
C SER A 3 -48.74 2.59 -7.45
N LEU A 4 -47.74 1.87 -7.97
CA LEU A 4 -47.40 0.51 -7.53
C LEU A 4 -46.28 0.57 -6.46
N ASN A 5 -46.60 1.14 -5.30
CA ASN A 5 -45.74 1.06 -4.13
C ASN A 5 -45.69 -0.38 -3.64
N ARG A 6 -44.64 -1.12 -4.00
CA ARG A 6 -44.31 -2.37 -3.31
C ARG A 6 -43.53 -2.00 -2.05
N GLU A 7 -44.24 -1.91 -0.93
CA GLU A 7 -43.61 -1.71 0.38
C GLU A 7 -42.61 -2.83 0.63
N LEU A 8 -41.32 -2.48 0.66
CA LEU A 8 -40.26 -3.39 1.07
C LEU A 8 -40.37 -3.54 2.58
N SER A 9 -40.52 -4.78 3.04
CA SER A 9 -40.55 -5.10 4.47
C SER A 9 -39.30 -4.53 5.15
N THR A 10 -39.49 -3.93 6.32
CA THR A 10 -38.40 -3.44 7.17
C THR A 10 -37.49 -4.55 7.67
N ASP A 11 -37.96 -5.81 7.64
CA ASP A 11 -37.25 -6.99 8.12
C ASP A 11 -36.42 -7.63 6.99
N SER A 12 -35.55 -6.84 6.34
CA SER A 12 -34.53 -7.36 5.43
C SER A 12 -33.14 -6.97 5.91
N ALA A 13 -32.18 -7.90 5.83
CA ALA A 13 -30.82 -7.69 6.34
C ALA A 13 -30.06 -6.53 5.65
N PHE A 14 -30.54 -6.06 4.49
CA PHE A 14 -30.06 -4.84 3.83
C PHE A 14 -30.34 -3.54 4.62
N ALA A 15 -31.31 -3.54 5.54
CA ALA A 15 -31.59 -2.39 6.40
C ALA A 15 -30.63 -2.27 7.61
N ALA A 16 -29.75 -3.26 7.85
CA ALA A 16 -28.85 -3.29 8.99
C ALA A 16 -27.66 -2.29 8.91
N GLY A 17 -27.45 -1.65 7.76
CA GLY A 17 -26.37 -0.68 7.50
C GLY A 17 -26.51 0.67 8.24
N ARG A 18 -26.62 0.64 9.57
CA ARG A 18 -26.56 1.83 10.45
C ARG A 18 -25.75 1.63 11.73
N ASN A 19 -25.46 0.37 12.10
CA ASN A 19 -24.55 0.04 13.20
C ASN A 19 -23.37 -0.75 12.61
N SER A 20 -22.16 -0.20 12.64
CA SER A 20 -20.98 -0.82 12.00
C SER A 20 -20.51 -2.10 12.70
N TRP A 21 -20.84 -2.29 13.98
CA TRP A 21 -20.47 -3.48 14.75
C TRP A 21 -21.33 -4.70 14.40
N ASN A 22 -21.26 -5.14 13.14
CA ASN A 22 -21.92 -6.34 12.66
C ASN A 22 -21.16 -7.59 13.11
N ARG A 23 -21.46 -8.05 14.33
CA ARG A 23 -20.88 -9.24 14.97
C ARG A 23 -21.03 -10.54 14.16
N HIS A 24 -21.82 -10.56 13.10
CA HIS A 24 -21.96 -11.69 12.18
C HIS A 24 -20.89 -11.74 11.07
N TYR A 25 -20.03 -10.72 10.91
CA TYR A 25 -18.91 -10.79 9.97
C TYR A 25 -17.56 -10.69 10.67
N HIS A 26 -17.02 -11.87 10.98
CA HIS A 26 -15.67 -12.08 11.49
C HIS A 26 -14.85 -12.81 10.42
N ASN A 27 -13.63 -12.36 10.16
CA ASN A 27 -12.71 -13.06 9.27
C ASN A 27 -12.17 -14.30 10.00
N SER A 28 -12.51 -15.49 9.52
CA SER A 28 -12.15 -16.78 10.14
C SER A 28 -10.65 -17.11 10.10
N VAL A 29 -9.81 -16.30 9.46
CA VAL A 29 -8.35 -16.40 9.53
C VAL A 29 -7.81 -15.67 10.78
N VAL A 30 -8.56 -14.72 11.34
CA VAL A 30 -8.14 -13.85 12.45
C VAL A 30 -8.51 -14.48 13.80
N GLN A 31 -7.70 -15.44 14.24
CA GLN A 31 -7.87 -16.24 15.45
C GLN A 31 -6.55 -16.32 16.26
N PRO A 32 -6.52 -16.84 17.50
CA PRO A 32 -5.30 -16.87 18.32
C PRO A 32 -4.14 -17.72 17.78
N LEU A 33 -4.37 -18.58 16.78
CA LEU A 33 -3.32 -19.24 16.00
C LEU A 33 -2.75 -18.39 14.84
N LEU A 34 -3.26 -17.19 14.58
CA LEU A 34 -2.64 -16.19 13.68
C LEU A 34 -1.50 -15.48 14.43
N THR A 35 -0.51 -16.28 14.83
CA THR A 35 0.60 -15.91 15.69
C THR A 35 1.83 -16.79 15.39
N ASP A 36 3.01 -16.34 15.78
CA ASP A 36 4.23 -17.11 15.59
C ASP A 36 4.40 -18.18 16.69
N LEU A 37 5.00 -19.33 16.37
CA LEU A 37 5.23 -20.41 17.35
C LEU A 37 6.01 -19.95 18.59
N TYR A 38 6.92 -18.98 18.44
CA TYR A 38 7.68 -18.43 19.57
C TYR A 38 6.80 -17.64 20.57
N GLN A 39 5.63 -17.13 20.15
CA GLN A 39 4.67 -16.48 21.06
C GLN A 39 4.07 -17.51 22.03
N ILE A 40 3.74 -18.72 21.53
CA ILE A 40 3.24 -19.83 22.36
C ILE A 40 4.33 -20.37 23.31
N THR A 41 5.58 -20.52 22.84
CA THR A 41 6.67 -20.99 23.72
C THR A 41 7.07 -19.95 24.77
N MET A 42 6.96 -18.64 24.48
CA MET A 42 7.10 -17.58 25.50
C MET A 42 5.93 -17.59 26.49
N ALA A 43 4.70 -17.81 26.05
CA ALA A 43 3.53 -17.97 26.92
C ALA A 43 3.71 -19.14 27.91
N TYR A 44 4.18 -20.29 27.41
CA TYR A 44 4.57 -21.43 28.26
C TYR A 44 5.71 -21.05 29.22
N ALA A 45 6.77 -20.41 28.75
CA ALA A 45 7.90 -20.02 29.60
C ALA A 45 7.48 -19.05 30.73
N TYR A 46 6.55 -18.12 30.47
CA TYR A 46 5.97 -17.25 31.50
C TYR A 46 5.09 -18.02 32.49
N TRP A 47 4.20 -18.90 32.00
CA TRP A 47 3.35 -19.76 32.84
C TRP A 47 4.19 -20.64 33.76
N LYS A 48 5.19 -21.34 33.20
CA LYS A 48 6.18 -22.18 33.89
C LYS A 48 7.03 -21.40 34.91
N SER A 49 7.24 -20.11 34.68
CA SER A 49 7.93 -19.19 35.59
C SER A 49 7.03 -18.56 36.67
N GLY A 50 5.74 -18.95 36.75
CA GLY A 50 4.78 -18.38 37.69
C GLY A 50 4.29 -16.97 37.35
N LYS A 51 4.53 -16.48 36.13
CA LYS A 51 4.20 -15.10 35.69
C LYS A 51 2.78 -14.96 35.13
N ILE A 52 1.84 -15.71 35.69
CA ILE A 52 0.42 -15.66 35.30
C ILE A 52 -0.27 -14.39 35.84
N ASP A 53 0.18 -13.90 37.00
CA ASP A 53 -0.35 -12.70 37.67
C ASP A 53 0.40 -11.40 37.29
N ASP A 54 1.47 -11.49 36.49
CA ASP A 54 2.20 -10.30 36.00
C ASP A 54 1.29 -9.47 35.09
N HIS A 55 1.18 -8.16 35.37
CA HIS A 55 0.39 -7.22 34.56
C HIS A 55 1.32 -6.31 33.75
N ALA A 56 1.15 -6.26 32.42
CA ALA A 56 2.04 -5.55 31.51
C ALA A 56 1.32 -4.50 30.65
N VAL A 57 2.08 -3.53 30.15
CA VAL A 57 1.61 -2.51 29.20
C VAL A 57 2.52 -2.51 27.96
N PHE A 58 1.90 -2.56 26.79
CA PHE A 58 2.55 -2.59 25.48
C PHE A 58 2.05 -1.45 24.58
N ASP A 59 2.97 -0.79 23.89
CA ASP A 59 2.70 0.26 22.90
C ASP A 59 2.88 -0.29 21.46
N LEU A 60 1.89 -0.08 20.60
CA LEU A 60 1.94 -0.36 19.15
C LEU A 60 2.18 0.95 18.39
N PHE A 61 3.36 1.14 17.81
CA PHE A 61 3.74 2.36 17.06
C PHE A 61 4.58 2.03 15.82
N PHE A 62 4.74 2.96 14.88
CA PHE A 62 5.69 2.82 13.77
C PHE A 62 6.87 3.80 13.90
N ARG A 63 7.99 3.53 13.22
CA ARG A 63 9.23 4.31 13.36
C ARG A 63 9.45 5.38 12.28
N THR A 64 8.78 5.26 11.14
CA THR A 64 8.91 6.11 9.95
C THR A 64 7.59 6.18 9.20
N ASN A 65 7.17 7.36 8.76
CA ASN A 65 6.02 7.48 7.85
C ASN A 65 6.28 6.74 6.53
N PRO A 66 5.25 6.15 5.88
CA PRO A 66 5.44 5.37 4.66
C PRO A 66 5.55 6.27 3.42
N PHE A 67 6.05 5.70 2.32
CA PHE A 67 6.11 6.32 0.99
C PHE A 67 6.90 7.64 0.94
N GLN A 68 7.83 7.86 1.88
CA GLN A 68 8.56 9.13 2.08
C GLN A 68 7.62 10.34 2.33
N GLY A 69 6.40 10.10 2.82
CA GLY A 69 5.49 11.14 3.32
C GLY A 69 5.78 11.52 4.76
N GLU A 70 5.03 12.50 5.29
CA GLU A 70 5.14 12.93 6.71
C GLU A 70 3.86 12.74 7.53
N PHE A 71 2.93 11.91 7.07
CA PHE A 71 1.78 11.45 7.85
C PHE A 71 1.46 9.98 7.55
N THR A 72 0.78 9.33 8.49
CA THR A 72 0.13 8.02 8.32
C THR A 72 -1.33 8.15 8.74
N ILE A 73 -2.25 7.48 8.04
CA ILE A 73 -3.65 7.33 8.47
C ILE A 73 -3.75 6.06 9.30
N PHE A 74 -4.22 6.16 10.55
CA PHE A 74 -4.45 4.98 11.39
C PHE A 74 -5.72 4.24 10.97
N ALA A 75 -5.60 2.93 10.73
CA ALA A 75 -6.72 2.02 10.50
C ALA A 75 -6.39 0.59 10.96
N GLY A 76 -7.44 -0.25 11.05
CA GLY A 76 -7.40 -1.64 11.50
C GLY A 76 -8.09 -1.88 12.85
N LEU A 77 -8.51 -0.82 13.56
CA LEU A 77 -9.01 -0.90 14.93
C LEU A 77 -10.30 -1.73 15.04
N GLU A 78 -11.24 -1.58 14.09
CA GLU A 78 -12.47 -2.38 14.07
C GLU A 78 -12.19 -3.90 14.08
N GLU A 79 -11.22 -4.38 13.29
CA GLU A 79 -10.88 -5.80 13.22
C GLU A 79 -10.10 -6.26 14.45
N CYS A 80 -9.24 -5.40 15.02
CA CYS A 80 -8.60 -5.67 16.31
C CYS A 80 -9.63 -5.88 17.42
N LEU A 81 -10.71 -5.09 17.46
CA LEU A 81 -11.76 -5.20 18.46
C LEU A 81 -12.65 -6.44 18.26
N LYS A 82 -12.89 -6.86 17.01
CA LYS A 82 -13.53 -8.16 16.72
C LYS A 82 -12.67 -9.33 17.19
N PHE A 83 -11.36 -9.27 16.96
CA PHE A 83 -10.42 -10.30 17.42
C PHE A 83 -10.39 -10.43 18.95
N LEU A 84 -10.46 -9.33 19.71
CA LEU A 84 -10.59 -9.41 21.17
C LEU A 84 -11.95 -10.01 21.61
N ASP A 85 -13.03 -9.73 20.88
CA ASP A 85 -14.37 -10.26 21.14
C ASP A 85 -14.51 -11.76 20.85
N SER A 86 -13.70 -12.31 19.93
CA SER A 86 -13.62 -13.73 19.60
C SER A 86 -12.37 -14.44 20.16
N PHE A 87 -11.58 -13.81 21.02
CA PHE A 87 -10.33 -14.40 21.53
C PHE A 87 -10.61 -15.60 22.45
N HIS A 88 -10.49 -16.80 21.89
CA HIS A 88 -10.44 -18.09 22.58
C HIS A 88 -9.63 -19.10 21.75
N TYR A 89 -9.00 -20.08 22.40
CA TYR A 89 -8.49 -21.27 21.71
C TYR A 89 -9.60 -22.33 21.63
N SER A 90 -9.85 -22.87 20.44
CA SER A 90 -10.78 -24.00 20.25
C SER A 90 -10.15 -25.33 20.67
N GLU A 91 -10.97 -26.36 20.87
CA GLU A 91 -10.50 -27.72 21.18
C GLU A 91 -9.49 -28.24 20.14
N THR A 92 -9.74 -27.97 18.86
CA THR A 92 -8.85 -28.30 17.74
C THR A 92 -7.55 -27.49 17.73
N ASP A 93 -7.56 -26.23 18.18
CA ASP A 93 -6.32 -25.44 18.31
C ASP A 93 -5.42 -26.01 19.40
N ILE A 94 -6.02 -26.44 20.52
CA ILE A 94 -5.31 -27.05 21.64
C ILE A 94 -4.75 -28.43 21.24
N GLU A 95 -5.52 -29.26 20.53
CA GLU A 95 -5.04 -30.54 19.99
C GLU A 95 -3.86 -30.33 19.02
N TYR A 96 -3.95 -29.34 18.12
CA TYR A 96 -2.84 -28.96 17.25
C TYR A 96 -1.61 -28.51 18.04
N LEU A 97 -1.76 -27.64 19.04
CA LEU A 97 -0.64 -27.16 19.86
C LEU A 97 0.03 -28.28 20.67
N LYS A 98 -0.73 -29.29 21.14
CA LYS A 98 -0.17 -30.49 21.78
C LYS A 98 0.71 -31.31 20.83
N HIS A 99 0.40 -31.31 19.53
CA HIS A 99 1.22 -31.95 18.50
C HIS A 99 2.37 -31.09 17.97
N ALA A 100 2.23 -29.76 17.98
CA ALA A 100 3.21 -28.82 17.41
C ALA A 100 4.32 -28.41 18.39
N LEU A 101 4.08 -28.49 19.70
CA LEU A 101 5.07 -28.19 20.74
C LEU A 101 5.94 -29.42 21.08
N PRO A 102 7.13 -29.22 21.70
CA PRO A 102 7.99 -30.33 22.13
C PRO A 102 7.31 -31.27 23.12
N GLN A 103 7.73 -32.53 23.15
CA GLN A 103 7.30 -33.48 24.18
C GLN A 103 7.80 -33.03 25.56
N GLY A 104 6.93 -33.10 26.59
CA GLY A 104 7.27 -32.70 27.96
C GLY A 104 6.77 -31.31 28.40
N ILE A 105 5.87 -30.68 27.64
CA ILE A 105 5.02 -29.56 28.12
C ILE A 105 3.91 -30.13 29.01
N GLU A 106 3.61 -29.49 30.14
CA GLU A 106 2.49 -29.83 31.03
C GLU A 106 1.12 -29.76 30.33
N ASP A 107 0.24 -30.74 30.61
CA ASP A 107 -1.16 -30.71 30.18
C ASP A 107 -1.91 -29.50 30.76
N GLU A 108 -1.56 -29.09 31.98
CA GLU A 108 -2.11 -27.94 32.70
C GLU A 108 -1.83 -26.60 31.99
N PHE A 109 -0.78 -26.50 31.17
CA PHE A 109 -0.56 -25.32 30.32
C PHE A 109 -1.58 -25.24 29.18
N PHE A 110 -1.96 -26.39 28.61
CA PHE A 110 -2.99 -26.45 27.56
C PHE A 110 -4.40 -26.21 28.14
N GLU A 111 -4.66 -26.68 29.36
CA GLU A 111 -5.87 -26.31 30.11
C GLU A 111 -5.92 -24.81 30.45
N TYR A 112 -4.77 -24.18 30.73
CA TYR A 112 -4.67 -22.73 30.90
C TYR A 112 -4.94 -21.98 29.59
N LEU A 113 -4.35 -22.41 28.48
CA LEU A 113 -4.59 -21.80 27.15
C LEU A 113 -6.07 -21.85 26.74
N SER A 114 -6.76 -22.98 26.95
CA SER A 114 -8.18 -23.12 26.58
C SER A 114 -9.13 -22.23 27.38
N GLN A 115 -8.68 -21.72 28.53
CA GLN A 115 -9.43 -20.79 29.39
C GLN A 115 -9.14 -19.31 29.11
N LEU A 116 -8.14 -18.98 28.27
CA LEU A 116 -7.78 -17.60 27.98
C LEU A 116 -8.88 -16.86 27.20
N THR A 117 -9.20 -15.65 27.67
CA THR A 117 -10.10 -14.70 27.00
C THR A 117 -9.57 -13.29 27.18
N ALA A 118 -9.87 -12.36 26.26
CA ALA A 118 -9.41 -10.97 26.35
C ALA A 118 -10.14 -10.12 27.42
N LYS A 119 -10.77 -10.72 28.45
CA LYS A 119 -11.65 -10.01 29.39
C LYS A 119 -10.93 -8.99 30.25
N ASP A 120 -9.77 -9.39 30.78
CA ASP A 120 -8.95 -8.58 31.69
C ASP A 120 -7.94 -7.69 30.93
N VAL A 121 -8.12 -7.56 29.61
CA VAL A 121 -7.36 -6.64 28.75
C VAL A 121 -8.09 -5.30 28.68
N THR A 122 -7.33 -4.21 28.71
CA THR A 122 -7.79 -2.86 28.35
C THR A 122 -7.04 -2.37 27.11
N LEU A 123 -7.78 -1.98 26.07
CA LEU A 123 -7.21 -1.41 24.83
C LEU A 123 -7.55 0.08 24.75
N TYR A 124 -6.51 0.90 24.73
CA TYR A 124 -6.56 2.32 24.38
C TYR A 124 -6.14 2.46 22.92
N ALA A 125 -6.80 3.32 22.15
CA ALA A 125 -6.35 3.66 20.81
C ALA A 125 -6.63 5.13 20.49
N ILE A 126 -5.93 5.65 19.48
CA ILE A 126 -6.34 6.86 18.77
C ILE A 126 -7.54 6.56 17.86
N GLU A 127 -8.30 7.57 17.44
CA GLU A 127 -9.46 7.30 16.57
C GLU A 127 -9.05 6.76 15.19
N GLU A 128 -9.69 5.68 14.73
CA GLU A 128 -9.53 5.15 13.38
C GLU A 128 -9.97 6.18 12.32
N GLY A 129 -9.09 6.44 11.35
CA GLY A 129 -9.19 7.52 10.38
C GLY A 129 -8.41 8.79 10.74
N SER A 130 -7.82 8.90 11.94
CA SER A 130 -6.98 10.05 12.29
C SER A 130 -5.58 9.98 11.68
N VAL A 131 -4.97 11.15 11.43
CA VAL A 131 -3.54 11.26 11.13
C VAL A 131 -2.71 10.93 12.37
N ALA A 132 -1.67 10.13 12.17
CA ALA A 132 -0.75 9.62 13.16
C ALA A 132 0.70 9.74 12.68
N PHE A 133 1.64 9.72 13.62
CA PHE A 133 3.04 10.07 13.39
C PHE A 133 4.01 9.08 14.05
N PRO A 134 5.27 9.00 13.60
CA PRO A 134 6.26 8.10 14.16
C PRO A 134 6.39 8.21 15.68
N ARG A 135 6.59 7.08 16.35
CA ARG A 135 6.81 6.95 17.81
C ARG A 135 5.61 7.31 18.69
N VAL A 136 4.53 7.88 18.16
CA VAL A 136 3.24 7.95 18.85
C VAL A 136 2.61 6.54 18.81
N PRO A 137 2.25 5.94 19.96
CA PRO A 137 1.50 4.69 19.94
C PRO A 137 0.10 4.91 19.36
N LEU A 138 -0.26 4.08 18.40
CA LEU A 138 -1.58 4.02 17.76
C LEU A 138 -2.56 3.30 18.69
N ILE A 139 -2.07 2.23 19.31
CA ILE A 139 -2.76 1.39 20.28
C ILE A 139 -1.83 1.21 21.48
N LYS A 140 -2.39 1.29 22.70
CA LYS A 140 -1.75 0.87 23.94
C LYS A 140 -2.60 -0.22 24.58
N VAL A 141 -2.00 -1.37 24.84
CA VAL A 141 -2.67 -2.56 25.41
C VAL A 141 -2.14 -2.79 26.82
N ALA A 142 -3.04 -3.01 27.78
CA ALA A 142 -2.71 -3.30 29.17
C ALA A 142 -3.50 -4.53 29.66
N GLY A 143 -2.89 -5.39 30.48
CA GLY A 143 -3.54 -6.59 31.01
C GLY A 143 -2.55 -7.67 31.46
N PRO A 144 -3.01 -8.90 31.75
CA PRO A 144 -2.15 -10.03 32.12
C PRO A 144 -1.11 -10.33 31.03
N LEU A 145 0.15 -10.46 31.45
CA LEU A 145 1.35 -10.52 30.61
C LEU A 145 1.22 -11.49 29.44
N ILE A 146 0.81 -12.73 29.72
CA ILE A 146 0.72 -13.79 28.71
C ILE A 146 -0.32 -13.43 27.64
N ILE A 147 -1.48 -12.91 28.06
CA ILE A 147 -2.56 -12.53 27.13
C ILE A 147 -2.08 -11.37 26.25
N VAL A 148 -1.54 -10.29 26.85
CA VAL A 148 -1.13 -9.11 26.07
C VAL A 148 0.12 -9.35 25.21
N GLN A 149 0.94 -10.36 25.51
CA GLN A 149 2.02 -10.82 24.63
C GLN A 149 1.48 -11.63 23.43
N LEU A 150 0.54 -12.55 23.65
CA LEU A 150 -0.06 -13.37 22.58
C LEU A 150 -0.79 -12.54 21.50
N LEU A 151 -1.26 -11.34 21.85
CA LEU A 151 -1.87 -10.39 20.92
C LEU A 151 -0.89 -9.72 19.93
N GLU A 152 0.45 -9.77 20.15
CA GLU A 152 1.44 -9.01 19.38
C GLU A 152 1.32 -9.24 17.86
N THR A 153 1.44 -10.48 17.40
CA THR A 153 1.53 -10.80 15.96
C THR A 153 0.21 -10.50 15.24
N THR A 154 -0.95 -10.78 15.85
CA THR A 154 -2.26 -10.51 15.24
C THR A 154 -2.55 -9.01 15.17
N LEU A 155 -2.33 -8.24 16.24
CA LEU A 155 -2.54 -6.79 16.23
C LEU A 155 -1.59 -6.09 15.25
N LEU A 156 -0.33 -6.51 15.17
CA LEU A 156 0.61 -5.99 14.18
C LEU A 156 0.16 -6.29 12.74
N THR A 157 -0.37 -7.49 12.47
CA THR A 157 -0.88 -7.86 11.14
C THR A 157 -2.05 -6.96 10.73
N LEU A 158 -3.04 -6.81 11.60
CA LEU A 158 -4.25 -6.03 11.32
C LEU A 158 -3.96 -4.52 11.14
N VAL A 159 -3.09 -3.94 11.98
CA VAL A 159 -2.81 -2.49 11.94
C VAL A 159 -1.83 -2.11 10.81
N ASN A 160 -0.78 -2.91 10.55
CA ASN A 160 0.21 -2.58 9.51
C ASN A 160 -0.44 -2.39 8.14
N TYR A 161 -1.19 -3.40 7.66
CA TYR A 161 -1.73 -3.37 6.30
C TYR A 161 -2.85 -2.33 6.16
N ALA A 162 -3.76 -2.26 7.14
CA ALA A 162 -4.86 -1.31 7.12
C ALA A 162 -4.38 0.15 7.10
N SER A 163 -3.46 0.51 8.00
CA SER A 163 -2.90 1.87 8.08
C SER A 163 -2.08 2.22 6.83
N LEU A 164 -1.31 1.27 6.29
CA LEU A 164 -0.55 1.45 5.06
C LEU A 164 -1.48 1.71 3.86
N MET A 165 -2.50 0.87 3.68
CA MET A 165 -3.50 0.99 2.59
C MET A 165 -4.28 2.30 2.67
N ALA A 166 -4.77 2.68 3.85
CA ALA A 166 -5.48 3.94 4.05
C ALA A 166 -4.59 5.15 3.76
N THR A 167 -3.31 5.10 4.13
CA THR A 167 -2.33 6.15 3.82
C THR A 167 -2.04 6.23 2.32
N ASN A 168 -1.82 5.09 1.65
CA ASN A 168 -1.58 5.04 0.21
C ASN A 168 -2.76 5.64 -0.56
N ALA A 169 -3.98 5.21 -0.24
CA ALA A 169 -5.21 5.70 -0.85
C ALA A 169 -5.47 7.20 -0.59
N ALA A 170 -5.08 7.73 0.58
CA ALA A 170 -5.13 9.16 0.86
C ALA A 170 -4.17 9.96 -0.03
N ARG A 171 -2.95 9.46 -0.30
CA ARG A 171 -2.00 10.10 -1.23
C ARG A 171 -2.54 10.14 -2.66
N TYR A 172 -3.09 9.03 -3.16
CA TYR A 172 -3.79 9.00 -4.46
C TYR A 172 -4.92 10.03 -4.55
N ARG A 173 -5.75 10.16 -3.50
CA ARG A 173 -6.80 11.19 -3.42
C ARG A 173 -6.23 12.62 -3.39
N MET A 174 -5.05 12.83 -2.80
CA MET A 174 -4.39 14.13 -2.78
C MET A 174 -3.87 14.55 -4.16
N VAL A 175 -3.26 13.64 -4.94
CA VAL A 175 -2.76 13.97 -6.30
C VAL A 175 -3.84 13.98 -7.39
N ALA A 176 -4.87 13.13 -7.30
CA ALA A 176 -6.03 13.17 -8.22
C ALA A 176 -7.04 14.29 -7.89
N GLY A 177 -6.90 14.91 -6.72
CA GLY A 177 -7.81 15.96 -6.25
C GLY A 177 -9.24 15.46 -5.97
N LYS A 178 -10.17 16.41 -5.86
CA LYS A 178 -11.55 16.17 -5.40
C LYS A 178 -12.57 15.97 -6.51
N HIS A 179 -12.19 16.19 -7.77
CA HIS A 179 -13.11 16.21 -8.92
C HIS A 179 -12.99 14.97 -9.82
N ILE A 180 -11.86 14.25 -9.75
CA ILE A 180 -11.66 12.97 -10.42
C ILE A 180 -12.15 11.84 -9.51
N HIS A 181 -12.86 10.87 -10.08
CA HIS A 181 -13.27 9.67 -9.35
C HIS A 181 -12.13 8.66 -9.21
N LEU A 182 -12.06 7.99 -8.07
CA LEU A 182 -11.03 6.96 -7.81
C LEU A 182 -11.68 5.61 -7.51
N LEU A 183 -11.34 4.59 -8.29
CA LEU A 183 -11.88 3.23 -8.17
C LEU A 183 -10.77 2.21 -7.93
N GLU A 184 -10.97 1.32 -6.96
CA GLU A 184 -10.03 0.24 -6.64
C GLU A 184 -10.32 -0.99 -7.51
N PHE A 185 -9.42 -1.28 -8.46
CA PHE A 185 -9.50 -2.38 -9.44
C PHE A 185 -8.41 -3.45 -9.20
N GLY A 186 -7.79 -3.46 -8.03
CA GLY A 186 -6.60 -4.24 -7.71
C GLY A 186 -6.84 -5.64 -7.18
N LEU A 187 -8.07 -6.01 -6.76
CA LEU A 187 -8.43 -7.34 -6.23
C LEU A 187 -7.66 -8.53 -6.86
N ARG A 188 -7.52 -8.59 -8.19
CA ARG A 188 -6.80 -9.66 -8.93
C ARG A 188 -5.26 -9.72 -8.72
N ARG A 189 -4.70 -8.77 -7.99
CA ARG A 189 -3.27 -8.62 -7.64
C ARG A 189 -3.05 -8.47 -6.12
N ALA A 190 -4.11 -8.48 -5.33
CA ALA A 190 -4.02 -8.31 -3.88
C ALA A 190 -3.39 -9.54 -3.21
N GLN A 191 -2.79 -9.33 -2.04
CA GLN A 191 -1.94 -10.35 -1.39
C GLN A 191 -2.75 -11.23 -0.44
N GLY A 192 -2.93 -12.50 -0.80
CA GLY A 192 -3.65 -13.49 0.02
C GLY A 192 -5.18 -13.34 0.00
N PRO A 193 -5.90 -14.22 0.72
CA PRO A 193 -7.36 -14.33 0.63
C PRO A 193 -8.10 -13.11 1.20
N ASP A 194 -7.62 -12.52 2.30
CA ASP A 194 -8.21 -11.30 2.87
C ASP A 194 -7.69 -10.01 2.22
N GLY A 195 -6.46 -10.00 1.70
CA GLY A 195 -5.82 -8.78 1.19
C GLY A 195 -6.66 -8.03 0.17
N GLY A 196 -7.40 -8.74 -0.69
CA GLY A 196 -8.35 -8.13 -1.63
C GLY A 196 -9.57 -7.46 -0.97
N LEU A 197 -10.07 -8.00 0.14
CA LEU A 197 -11.19 -7.45 0.91
C LEU A 197 -10.75 -6.25 1.76
N SER A 198 -9.65 -6.41 2.49
CA SER A 198 -9.04 -5.33 3.27
C SER A 198 -8.56 -4.18 2.38
N ALA A 199 -7.96 -4.45 1.21
CA ALA A 199 -7.57 -3.42 0.25
C ALA A 199 -8.75 -2.52 -0.13
N SER A 200 -9.90 -3.10 -0.50
CA SER A 200 -11.10 -2.34 -0.85
C SER A 200 -11.61 -1.50 0.32
N LYS A 201 -11.66 -2.07 1.53
CA LYS A 201 -12.12 -1.39 2.76
C LYS A 201 -11.28 -0.15 3.08
N TYR A 202 -9.97 -0.33 3.18
CA TYR A 202 -9.06 0.73 3.60
C TYR A 202 -8.77 1.74 2.46
N SER A 203 -8.90 1.34 1.19
CA SER A 203 -8.85 2.29 0.06
C SER A 203 -10.05 3.25 0.07
N TYR A 204 -11.26 2.76 0.35
CA TYR A 204 -12.45 3.59 0.47
C TYR A 204 -12.31 4.62 1.61
N ILE A 205 -11.88 4.15 2.80
CA ILE A 205 -11.53 5.00 3.95
C ILE A 205 -10.51 6.09 3.58
N GLY A 206 -9.41 5.72 2.92
CA GLY A 206 -8.35 6.67 2.54
C GLY A 206 -8.83 7.75 1.56
N GLY A 207 -9.79 7.43 0.70
CA GLY A 207 -10.46 8.44 -0.14
C GLY A 207 -11.08 7.95 -1.45
N PHE A 208 -10.97 6.66 -1.80
CA PHE A 208 -11.55 6.11 -3.04
C PHE A 208 -13.08 6.10 -3.00
N ASP A 209 -13.72 6.22 -4.16
CA ASP A 209 -15.18 6.38 -4.29
C ASP A 209 -15.91 5.04 -4.48
N GLY A 210 -15.18 3.98 -4.83
CA GLY A 210 -15.73 2.65 -5.05
C GLY A 210 -14.68 1.60 -5.39
N THR A 211 -15.12 0.37 -5.62
CA THR A 211 -14.28 -0.81 -5.89
C THR A 211 -14.90 -1.71 -6.96
N SER A 212 -14.07 -2.53 -7.61
CA SER A 212 -14.51 -3.70 -8.38
C SER A 212 -14.90 -4.91 -7.52
N ASN A 213 -14.53 -4.91 -6.23
CA ASN A 213 -14.73 -6.02 -5.31
C ASN A 213 -16.19 -6.13 -4.85
N VAL A 214 -16.94 -7.02 -5.51
CA VAL A 214 -18.34 -7.31 -5.20
C VAL A 214 -18.54 -7.79 -3.75
N LEU A 215 -17.56 -8.51 -3.17
CA LEU A 215 -17.63 -8.99 -1.80
C LEU A 215 -17.47 -7.83 -0.80
N ALA A 216 -16.53 -6.91 -1.04
CA ALA A 216 -16.40 -5.70 -0.24
C ALA A 216 -17.67 -4.83 -0.29
N GLY A 217 -18.28 -4.69 -1.47
CA GLY A 217 -19.56 -4.00 -1.61
C GLY A 217 -20.71 -4.66 -0.84
N LYS A 218 -20.80 -5.99 -0.86
CA LYS A 218 -21.80 -6.77 -0.09
C LYS A 218 -21.65 -6.58 1.43
N LEU A 219 -20.41 -6.49 1.93
CA LEU A 219 -20.10 -6.55 3.37
C LEU A 219 -20.00 -5.17 4.02
N PHE A 220 -19.40 -4.22 3.31
CA PHE A 220 -19.08 -2.89 3.83
C PHE A 220 -19.91 -1.78 3.15
N ASN A 221 -20.90 -2.13 2.31
CA ASN A 221 -21.75 -1.21 1.55
C ASN A 221 -20.98 -0.24 0.59
N ILE A 222 -19.72 -0.55 0.28
CA ILE A 222 -18.87 0.25 -0.61
C ILE A 222 -19.46 0.25 -2.04
N PRO A 223 -19.54 1.40 -2.73
CA PRO A 223 -20.05 1.45 -4.10
C PRO A 223 -19.27 0.55 -5.07
N VAL A 224 -19.93 -0.47 -5.61
CA VAL A 224 -19.35 -1.36 -6.62
C VAL A 224 -19.40 -0.71 -8.01
N LYS A 225 -18.29 -0.74 -8.74
CA LYS A 225 -18.16 -0.22 -10.10
C LYS A 225 -17.30 -1.15 -10.97
N GLY A 226 -17.66 -1.27 -12.24
CA GLY A 226 -16.93 -2.06 -13.22
C GLY A 226 -17.50 -1.88 -14.63
N THR A 227 -16.77 -2.41 -15.61
CA THR A 227 -17.14 -2.46 -17.03
C THR A 227 -16.99 -3.91 -17.53
N HIS A 228 -17.17 -4.16 -18.82
CA HIS A 228 -16.62 -5.38 -19.42
C HIS A 228 -15.07 -5.33 -19.47
N ALA A 229 -14.45 -6.47 -19.79
CA ALA A 229 -13.00 -6.64 -19.96
C ALA A 229 -12.67 -7.11 -21.38
N HIS A 230 -11.38 -7.12 -21.74
CA HIS A 230 -10.88 -7.55 -23.06
C HIS A 230 -11.45 -8.88 -23.53
N ALA A 231 -11.50 -9.88 -22.63
CA ALA A 231 -12.00 -11.23 -22.92
C ALA A 231 -13.46 -11.26 -23.45
N TYR A 232 -14.26 -10.23 -23.14
CA TYR A 232 -15.63 -10.09 -23.66
C TYR A 232 -15.68 -9.37 -25.03
N ILE A 233 -14.66 -8.58 -25.37
CA ILE A 233 -14.52 -8.03 -26.73
C ILE A 233 -13.99 -9.14 -27.66
N THR A 234 -12.92 -9.82 -27.24
CA THR A 234 -12.27 -10.88 -28.02
C THR A 234 -13.08 -12.16 -28.18
N SER A 235 -14.23 -12.28 -27.50
CA SER A 235 -15.17 -13.39 -27.70
C SER A 235 -16.10 -13.22 -28.90
N PHE A 236 -16.01 -12.12 -29.65
CA PHE A 236 -16.81 -11.86 -30.85
C PHE A 236 -15.93 -11.79 -32.12
N THR A 237 -16.16 -12.67 -33.11
CA THR A 237 -15.43 -12.63 -34.40
C THR A 237 -16.13 -11.81 -35.48
N GLY A 238 -17.33 -11.29 -35.21
CA GLY A 238 -18.08 -10.45 -36.13
C GLY A 238 -19.56 -10.34 -35.78
N ILE A 239 -20.30 -9.56 -36.56
CA ILE A 239 -21.70 -9.23 -36.31
C ILE A 239 -22.67 -10.42 -36.43
N ASP A 240 -22.29 -11.50 -37.12
CA ASP A 240 -23.10 -12.72 -37.28
C ASP A 240 -23.36 -13.45 -35.96
N GLU A 241 -22.50 -13.26 -34.96
CA GLU A 241 -22.62 -13.90 -33.64
C GLU A 241 -23.67 -13.22 -32.73
N LEU A 242 -24.16 -12.03 -33.10
CA LEU A 242 -25.24 -11.33 -32.40
C LEU A 242 -26.60 -12.03 -32.58
N LYS A 243 -26.87 -12.99 -31.70
CA LYS A 243 -28.16 -13.70 -31.58
C LYS A 243 -29.31 -12.80 -31.13
N THR A 244 -29.01 -11.80 -30.29
CA THR A 244 -29.96 -10.76 -29.88
C THR A 244 -29.45 -9.43 -30.39
N ARG A 245 -30.24 -8.78 -31.25
CA ARG A 245 -29.95 -7.45 -31.82
C ARG A 245 -31.00 -6.40 -31.44
N VAL A 246 -32.16 -6.85 -30.98
CA VAL A 246 -33.29 -5.99 -30.63
C VAL A 246 -33.14 -5.34 -29.26
N LEU A 247 -33.38 -4.03 -29.19
CA LEU A 247 -33.57 -3.25 -27.96
C LEU A 247 -35.01 -2.69 -27.93
N GLN A 248 -35.58 -2.55 -26.74
CA GLN A 248 -36.87 -1.89 -26.53
C GLN A 248 -36.64 -0.43 -26.12
N HIS A 249 -37.23 0.52 -26.84
CA HIS A 249 -37.15 1.95 -26.56
C HIS A 249 -37.75 2.28 -25.18
N LYS A 250 -37.03 3.06 -24.38
CA LYS A 250 -37.28 3.31 -22.95
C LYS A 250 -38.65 3.90 -22.61
N GLU A 251 -39.16 4.82 -23.44
CA GLU A 251 -40.43 5.53 -23.17
C GLU A 251 -41.65 4.97 -23.91
N ASP A 252 -41.59 4.80 -25.24
CA ASP A 252 -42.74 4.33 -26.05
C ASP A 252 -42.90 2.80 -26.13
N GLY A 253 -41.90 2.04 -25.68
CA GLY A 253 -41.90 0.58 -25.67
C GLY A 253 -41.80 -0.08 -27.05
N THR A 254 -41.50 0.69 -28.12
CA THR A 254 -41.25 0.13 -29.45
C THR A 254 -39.94 -0.67 -29.47
N THR A 255 -39.77 -1.57 -30.44
CA THR A 255 -38.57 -2.42 -30.54
C THR A 255 -37.87 -2.17 -31.86
N ARG A 256 -36.54 -1.96 -31.84
CA ARG A 256 -35.70 -1.79 -33.04
C ARG A 256 -34.42 -2.62 -32.92
N ASP A 257 -33.80 -2.89 -34.06
CA ASP A 257 -32.47 -3.50 -34.11
C ASP A 257 -31.40 -2.43 -33.79
N LEU A 258 -30.63 -2.66 -32.73
CA LEU A 258 -29.58 -1.74 -32.29
C LEU A 258 -28.32 -1.85 -33.15
N LEU A 259 -28.08 -3.00 -33.81
CA LEU A 259 -26.98 -3.14 -34.76
C LEU A 259 -27.26 -2.31 -36.01
N GLU A 260 -28.49 -2.37 -36.56
CA GLU A 260 -28.87 -1.54 -37.71
C GLU A 260 -28.70 -0.03 -37.39
N LEU A 261 -29.23 0.44 -36.25
CA LEU A 261 -29.05 1.81 -35.79
C LEU A 261 -27.56 2.19 -35.61
N ALA A 262 -26.75 1.30 -35.02
CA ALA A 262 -25.32 1.55 -34.86
C ALA A 262 -24.59 1.57 -36.21
N MET A 263 -24.97 0.75 -37.19
CA MET A 263 -24.37 0.79 -38.53
C MET A 263 -24.73 2.08 -39.29
N GLU A 264 -25.98 2.56 -39.19
CA GLU A 264 -26.40 3.86 -39.73
C GLU A 264 -25.58 5.02 -39.11
N HIS A 265 -25.41 5.03 -37.78
CA HIS A 265 -24.62 6.06 -37.10
C HIS A 265 -23.12 5.95 -37.39
N ARG A 266 -22.55 4.74 -37.46
CA ARG A 266 -21.13 4.49 -37.84
C ARG A 266 -20.84 5.08 -39.21
N ALA A 267 -21.70 4.86 -40.20
CA ALA A 267 -21.59 5.46 -41.52
C ALA A 267 -21.72 7.01 -41.48
N ALA A 268 -22.63 7.54 -40.67
CA ALA A 268 -22.83 8.98 -40.54
C ALA A 268 -21.65 9.72 -39.89
N ILE A 269 -20.95 9.09 -38.94
CA ILE A 269 -19.86 9.73 -38.15
C ILE A 269 -18.44 9.40 -38.61
N ALA A 270 -18.23 8.37 -39.44
CA ALA A 270 -16.91 8.05 -40.03
C ALA A 270 -16.25 9.30 -40.67
N SER A 271 -17.04 10.08 -41.42
CA SER A 271 -16.62 11.35 -42.04
C SER A 271 -16.29 12.49 -41.05
N VAL A 272 -16.67 12.39 -39.79
CA VAL A 272 -16.42 13.38 -38.72
C VAL A 272 -15.13 13.06 -37.95
N LEU A 273 -14.73 11.79 -37.93
CA LEU A 273 -13.58 11.28 -37.18
C LEU A 273 -12.33 11.05 -38.04
N ASP A 274 -12.44 11.14 -39.37
CA ASP A 274 -11.35 10.83 -40.32
C ASP A 274 -10.85 9.38 -40.15
N VAL A 275 -11.80 8.45 -40.29
CA VAL A 275 -11.64 6.99 -40.11
C VAL A 275 -12.45 6.28 -41.20
N SER A 276 -11.87 5.28 -41.88
CA SER A 276 -12.65 4.44 -42.78
C SER A 276 -13.56 3.48 -42.00
N THR A 277 -14.78 3.27 -42.50
CA THR A 277 -15.65 2.18 -42.03
C THR A 277 -15.00 0.80 -42.16
N ASP A 278 -14.05 0.66 -43.08
CA ASP A 278 -13.41 -0.61 -43.42
C ASP A 278 -12.17 -0.88 -42.53
N GLU A 279 -11.72 0.14 -41.79
CA GLU A 279 -10.63 0.04 -40.80
C GLU A 279 -11.12 -0.24 -39.38
N SER A 280 -12.44 -0.32 -39.15
CA SER A 280 -13.04 -0.51 -37.82
C SER A 280 -13.55 -1.93 -37.61
N SER A 281 -13.17 -2.57 -36.51
CA SER A 281 -13.47 -3.99 -36.26
C SER A 281 -14.98 -4.24 -36.13
N GLU A 282 -15.45 -5.33 -36.74
CA GLU A 282 -16.82 -5.82 -36.59
C GLU A 282 -17.02 -6.60 -35.28
N GLY A 283 -15.99 -7.28 -34.78
CA GLY A 283 -16.02 -7.98 -33.49
C GLY A 283 -16.19 -7.01 -32.32
N GLU A 284 -15.46 -5.88 -32.35
CA GLU A 284 -15.66 -4.77 -31.40
C GLU A 284 -17.09 -4.22 -31.44
N LEU A 285 -17.63 -3.94 -32.64
CA LEU A 285 -18.99 -3.45 -32.79
C LEU A 285 -20.02 -4.46 -32.25
N ALA A 286 -19.84 -5.75 -32.56
CA ALA A 286 -20.69 -6.83 -32.07
C ALA A 286 -20.67 -6.92 -30.54
N ALA A 287 -19.50 -6.89 -29.92
CA ALA A 287 -19.35 -6.88 -28.46
C ALA A 287 -20.02 -5.65 -27.82
N MET A 288 -19.80 -4.46 -28.38
CA MET A 288 -20.38 -3.21 -27.87
C MET A 288 -21.91 -3.20 -27.99
N VAL A 289 -22.48 -3.62 -29.13
CA VAL A 289 -23.93 -3.77 -29.29
C VAL A 289 -24.49 -4.81 -28.32
N SER A 290 -23.81 -5.95 -28.13
CA SER A 290 -24.26 -7.00 -27.20
C SER A 290 -24.30 -6.49 -25.75
N PHE A 291 -23.26 -5.76 -25.31
CA PHE A 291 -23.22 -5.18 -23.97
C PHE A 291 -24.24 -4.05 -23.79
N ALA A 292 -24.47 -3.23 -24.82
CA ALA A 292 -25.47 -2.17 -24.84
C ALA A 292 -26.91 -2.72 -24.74
N ILE A 293 -27.22 -3.84 -25.38
CA ILE A 293 -28.54 -4.50 -25.25
C ILE A 293 -28.72 -5.07 -23.84
N ALA A 294 -27.67 -5.64 -23.24
CA ALA A 294 -27.72 -6.20 -21.89
C ALA A 294 -27.82 -5.12 -20.78
N PHE A 295 -27.14 -3.99 -20.98
CA PHE A 295 -27.02 -2.92 -19.98
C PHE A 295 -27.23 -1.51 -20.60
N PRO A 296 -28.42 -1.19 -21.13
CA PRO A 296 -28.62 0.03 -21.93
C PRO A 296 -28.54 1.33 -21.12
N ASP A 297 -28.91 1.30 -19.83
CA ASP A 297 -28.67 2.38 -18.85
C ASP A 297 -27.28 2.30 -18.16
N GLY A 298 -26.50 1.27 -18.47
CA GLY A 298 -25.21 0.94 -17.86
C GLY A 298 -24.02 0.96 -18.83
N PHE A 299 -24.22 1.38 -20.08
CA PHE A 299 -23.25 1.18 -21.16
C PHE A 299 -21.99 2.04 -20.98
N MET A 300 -20.91 1.40 -20.53
CA MET A 300 -19.55 1.93 -20.54
C MET A 300 -18.64 0.96 -21.28
N ALA A 301 -18.08 1.40 -22.41
CA ALA A 301 -17.27 0.54 -23.28
C ALA A 301 -15.79 0.58 -22.93
N LEU A 302 -15.12 -0.56 -22.90
CA LEU A 302 -13.66 -0.61 -23.00
C LEU A 302 -13.25 -0.28 -24.45
N VAL A 303 -12.42 0.75 -24.60
CA VAL A 303 -11.81 1.20 -25.86
C VAL A 303 -10.30 1.18 -25.67
N ASP A 304 -9.61 0.37 -26.46
CA ASP A 304 -8.19 0.06 -26.27
C ASP A 304 -7.37 0.41 -27.53
N THR A 305 -6.04 0.28 -27.47
CA THR A 305 -5.15 0.52 -28.63
C THR A 305 -4.62 -0.75 -29.29
N TYR A 306 -5.15 -1.92 -28.92
CA TYR A 306 -4.85 -3.21 -29.53
C TYR A 306 -5.96 -3.62 -30.51
N ASP A 307 -5.58 -3.92 -31.75
CA ASP A 307 -6.50 -4.26 -32.84
C ASP A 307 -6.95 -5.72 -32.76
N VAL A 308 -8.23 -5.96 -32.46
CA VAL A 308 -8.80 -7.31 -32.35
C VAL A 308 -9.23 -7.80 -33.74
N LYS A 309 -8.27 -8.38 -34.48
CA LYS A 309 -8.53 -9.08 -35.76
C LYS A 309 -8.57 -10.59 -35.56
N SER A 310 -9.70 -11.19 -35.91
CA SER A 310 -9.81 -12.63 -36.15
C SER A 310 -9.30 -12.97 -37.55
N ASP A 311 -8.53 -14.06 -37.71
CA ASP A 311 -8.03 -14.54 -39.01
C ASP A 311 -9.15 -15.08 -39.93
N LYS A 312 -9.91 -14.17 -40.53
CA LYS A 312 -10.73 -14.40 -41.74
C LYS A 312 -9.97 -14.02 -43.02
N ALA A 313 -8.68 -13.66 -42.91
CA ALA A 313 -7.84 -13.17 -43.99
C ALA A 313 -6.94 -14.25 -44.65
N LEU A 314 -6.84 -15.45 -44.05
CA LEU A 314 -6.22 -16.61 -44.69
C LEU A 314 -7.29 -17.37 -45.48
N GLY A 315 -7.36 -17.10 -46.78
CA GLY A 315 -8.32 -17.71 -47.69
C GLY A 315 -8.10 -19.22 -47.89
N GLU A 316 -9.15 -19.90 -48.36
CA GLU A 316 -9.10 -21.34 -48.67
C GLU A 316 -8.00 -21.65 -49.71
N PRO A 317 -7.17 -22.69 -49.50
CA PRO A 317 -6.09 -23.02 -50.43
C PRO A 317 -6.66 -23.65 -51.70
N THR A 318 -6.66 -22.89 -52.80
CA THR A 318 -6.97 -23.41 -54.13
C THR A 318 -5.84 -24.31 -54.64
N GLU A 319 -6.15 -25.58 -54.89
CA GLU A 319 -5.24 -26.48 -55.62
C GLU A 319 -5.05 -26.01 -57.08
N GLU A 320 -3.81 -25.88 -57.55
CA GLU A 320 -3.28 -26.62 -58.73
C GLU A 320 -1.86 -26.18 -59.16
N LEU A 321 -1.16 -27.08 -59.86
CA LEU A 321 -0.08 -26.83 -60.86
C LEU A 321 1.35 -26.37 -60.43
N SER A 322 2.14 -27.37 -60.03
CA SER A 322 3.44 -27.77 -60.65
C SER A 322 4.66 -26.82 -60.73
N ASP A 323 5.67 -27.12 -59.89
CA ASP A 323 7.11 -27.14 -60.24
C ASP A 323 7.42 -28.23 -61.31
N PRO A 324 8.59 -28.29 -62.02
CA PRO A 324 9.93 -27.80 -61.62
C PRO A 324 10.79 -27.27 -62.83
N PRO A 325 12.15 -27.31 -62.86
CA PRO A 325 13.21 -27.22 -61.83
C PRO A 325 14.18 -26.01 -62.09
N ASP A 326 15.40 -26.08 -61.53
CA ASP A 326 16.61 -25.25 -61.77
C ASP A 326 16.66 -23.85 -61.09
N SER A 327 17.73 -23.46 -60.37
CA SER A 327 18.90 -24.23 -59.92
C SER A 327 19.70 -23.57 -58.77
N VAL A 328 20.13 -24.39 -57.80
CA VAL A 328 21.51 -24.49 -57.28
C VAL A 328 22.19 -23.23 -56.64
N VAL A 329 22.33 -23.28 -55.30
CA VAL A 329 23.49 -22.79 -54.49
C VAL A 329 23.65 -21.25 -54.35
N CYS A 330 24.09 -20.68 -53.23
CA CYS A 330 24.77 -21.28 -52.06
C CYS A 330 24.09 -20.99 -50.73
N ASP A 331 24.16 -21.96 -49.82
CA ASP A 331 23.84 -21.76 -48.41
C ASP A 331 25.02 -21.11 -47.66
N SER A 332 24.71 -20.66 -46.45
CA SER A 332 25.60 -20.19 -45.39
C SER A 332 26.77 -21.14 -45.04
N LEU A 333 27.81 -20.57 -44.42
CA LEU A 333 28.23 -20.91 -43.04
C LEU A 333 29.61 -20.36 -42.69
N CYS A 334 29.70 -19.67 -41.54
CA CYS A 334 30.87 -19.75 -40.67
C CYS A 334 30.51 -19.42 -39.20
N ALA A 335 29.45 -20.04 -38.70
CA ALA A 335 29.17 -20.15 -37.27
C ALA A 335 29.38 -21.61 -36.83
N GLY A 336 30.32 -21.82 -35.91
CA GLY A 336 30.84 -23.12 -35.46
C GLY A 336 32.26 -22.88 -34.93
N ARG A 337 32.78 -23.57 -33.91
CA ARG A 337 32.70 -24.99 -33.47
C ARG A 337 33.16 -25.03 -31.99
N LEU A 338 33.12 -26.09 -31.15
CA LEU A 338 32.59 -27.49 -31.03
C LEU A 338 32.60 -27.79 -29.49
N LEU A 339 32.20 -28.90 -28.85
CA LEU A 339 31.82 -30.29 -29.17
C LEU A 339 30.33 -30.52 -28.79
N ASP A 340 29.59 -31.60 -29.11
CA ASP A 340 29.75 -33.09 -29.09
C ASP A 340 29.77 -33.72 -27.67
N GLN A 341 29.14 -34.87 -27.37
CA GLN A 341 28.12 -35.78 -27.98
C GLN A 341 27.54 -36.63 -26.78
N ASP A 342 26.41 -37.35 -26.78
CA ASP A 342 25.94 -38.39 -27.71
C ASP A 342 24.49 -38.88 -27.38
N ALA A 343 23.76 -39.32 -28.41
CA ALA A 343 22.93 -40.56 -28.57
C ALA A 343 21.91 -41.10 -27.52
N ASP A 344 20.81 -41.81 -27.88
CA ASP A 344 20.02 -41.97 -29.14
C ASP A 344 18.69 -42.76 -28.84
N ALA A 345 17.73 -42.75 -29.79
CA ALA A 345 16.53 -43.59 -29.96
C ALA A 345 15.34 -43.46 -28.96
N GLY A 346 14.07 -43.62 -29.39
CA GLY A 346 13.54 -43.74 -30.76
C GLY A 346 12.10 -44.29 -30.85
N SER A 347 11.39 -43.97 -31.96
CA SER A 347 10.04 -44.44 -32.38
C SER A 347 8.81 -43.94 -31.59
N LEU A 348 7.57 -43.97 -32.10
CA LEU A 348 6.98 -43.37 -33.34
C LEU A 348 5.45 -43.65 -33.38
N LEU A 349 4.61 -42.59 -33.32
CA LEU A 349 3.27 -42.50 -33.95
C LEU A 349 2.10 -43.37 -33.35
N PRO A 350 0.82 -43.21 -33.78
CA PRO A 350 -0.10 -42.23 -33.16
C PRO A 350 -1.58 -42.72 -33.01
N VAL A 351 -2.54 -41.78 -32.93
CA VAL A 351 -4.02 -41.94 -32.93
C VAL A 351 -4.61 -42.42 -31.58
N GLY A 352 -5.69 -41.84 -31.04
CA GLY A 352 -6.48 -40.68 -31.50
C GLY A 352 -7.67 -40.37 -30.58
N CYS A 353 -8.51 -39.42 -31.00
CA CYS A 353 -9.61 -38.79 -30.25
C CYS A 353 -10.53 -39.71 -29.41
N THR A 354 -10.87 -39.24 -28.19
CA THR A 354 -12.26 -38.88 -27.80
C THR A 354 -12.25 -37.94 -26.57
N ALA A 355 -13.38 -37.29 -26.29
CA ALA A 355 -13.56 -36.39 -25.15
C ALA A 355 -14.19 -37.08 -23.92
N LEU A 356 -13.98 -36.47 -22.75
CA LEU A 356 -14.84 -36.35 -21.55
C LEU A 356 -16.01 -37.35 -21.37
N PRO A 357 -16.19 -37.93 -20.16
CA PRO A 357 -16.77 -37.12 -19.07
C PRO A 357 -16.26 -37.39 -17.63
N GLU A 358 -16.90 -36.70 -16.68
CA GLU A 358 -16.71 -36.70 -15.22
C GLU A 358 -17.12 -38.02 -14.55
N ILE A 359 -16.59 -38.31 -13.34
CA ILE A 359 -17.13 -39.24 -12.32
C ILE A 359 -16.42 -38.99 -10.96
N PRO A 360 -17.03 -39.28 -9.78
CA PRO A 360 -17.07 -38.28 -8.70
C PRO A 360 -16.55 -38.76 -7.31
N GLU A 361 -17.18 -38.25 -6.24
CA GLU A 361 -16.87 -38.37 -4.80
C GLU A 361 -17.25 -39.75 -4.18
N GLU A 362 -16.84 -39.96 -2.91
CA GLU A 362 -17.30 -41.01 -1.96
C GLU A 362 -16.95 -42.50 -2.32
N GLU A 363 -16.80 -43.46 -1.40
CA GLU A 363 -16.71 -43.47 0.08
C GLU A 363 -15.99 -44.75 0.62
N CYS A 364 -15.45 -44.67 1.84
CA CYS A 364 -15.53 -45.65 2.95
C CYS A 364 -14.94 -47.10 2.89
N ASN A 365 -14.56 -47.57 4.10
CA ASN A 365 -14.37 -48.97 4.60
C ASN A 365 -13.24 -49.89 4.08
N GLY A 366 -12.61 -50.65 5.01
CA GLY A 366 -12.07 -51.97 4.62
C GLY A 366 -11.06 -52.77 5.46
N CYS A 367 -11.11 -52.76 6.80
CA CYS A 367 -10.64 -53.84 7.72
C CYS A 367 -9.52 -54.87 7.35
N CYS A 368 -8.56 -55.01 8.28
CA CYS A 368 -7.96 -56.26 8.77
C CYS A 368 -7.03 -57.14 7.89
N ALA A 369 -5.77 -57.26 8.33
CA ALA A 369 -5.09 -58.56 8.51
C ALA A 369 -4.03 -58.46 9.62
N GLU A 370 -3.96 -59.45 10.52
CA GLU A 370 -2.86 -59.67 11.46
C GLU A 370 -2.00 -60.83 10.94
N GLU A 371 -0.68 -60.80 11.13
CA GLU A 371 0.15 -62.01 11.19
C GLU A 371 1.21 -61.89 12.30
N HIS A 372 1.40 -62.97 13.05
CA HIS A 372 2.41 -63.10 14.11
C HIS A 372 3.71 -63.74 13.58
N GLY A 373 4.86 -63.36 14.14
CA GLY A 373 6.14 -64.05 13.91
C GLY A 373 7.11 -63.83 15.07
N GLU A 374 7.54 -64.90 15.75
CA GLU A 374 8.34 -64.85 16.98
C GLU A 374 9.82 -65.22 16.77
N THR A 375 10.74 -64.32 17.14
CA THR A 375 12.08 -64.64 17.72
C THR A 375 13.11 -65.36 16.80
N PRO A 376 14.36 -65.65 17.26
CA PRO A 376 15.38 -64.68 17.69
C PRO A 376 16.77 -64.94 17.06
N CYS A 377 17.75 -64.04 17.28
CA CYS A 377 19.18 -64.35 17.14
C CYS A 377 20.07 -63.43 17.98
N THR A 378 21.26 -63.90 18.37
CA THR A 378 22.27 -63.19 19.21
C THR A 378 23.71 -63.63 18.85
N LEU A 379 24.71 -63.10 19.59
CA LEU A 379 26.16 -63.40 19.55
C LEU A 379 26.95 -62.57 18.49
N HIS A 380 27.81 -61.62 18.90
CA HIS A 380 29.29 -61.70 19.12
C HIS A 380 30.10 -61.31 17.84
N ASP A 381 31.30 -60.70 17.83
CA ASP A 381 32.38 -60.32 18.79
C ASP A 381 32.89 -58.89 18.38
N ASP A 382 33.45 -57.93 19.16
CA ASP A 382 34.42 -57.81 20.29
C ASP A 382 35.72 -57.04 19.85
N VAL A 383 36.54 -56.52 20.78
CA VAL A 383 37.89 -55.82 20.65
C VAL A 383 37.95 -54.27 20.49
N ASP A 384 38.83 -53.45 21.15
CA ASP A 384 39.46 -53.45 22.51
C ASP A 384 40.27 -52.12 22.81
N VAL A 385 40.60 -51.83 24.09
CA VAL A 385 41.65 -50.93 24.70
C VAL A 385 41.62 -49.36 24.60
N GLU A 386 41.05 -48.69 25.63
CA GLU A 386 41.70 -47.91 26.75
C GLU A 386 43.03 -47.07 26.58
N PRO A 387 43.47 -46.18 27.53
CA PRO A 387 42.75 -45.17 28.35
C PRO A 387 43.56 -43.86 28.67
N SER A 388 42.99 -42.93 29.47
CA SER A 388 43.59 -42.04 30.53
C SER A 388 42.87 -40.67 30.64
N SER A 389 42.75 -39.98 31.78
CA SER A 389 43.03 -40.28 33.21
C SER A 389 42.11 -39.44 34.12
N ALA A 390 41.84 -39.89 35.36
CA ALA A 390 40.92 -39.24 36.31
C ALA A 390 41.59 -38.26 37.30
N GLY A 391 40.77 -37.54 38.07
CA GLY A 391 41.16 -36.72 39.22
C GLY A 391 39.95 -36.28 40.05
N ASP A 392 39.72 -36.93 41.19
CA ASP A 392 38.71 -36.57 42.19
C ASP A 392 39.24 -35.50 43.18
N GLU A 393 38.34 -34.75 43.82
CA GLU A 393 38.34 -34.58 45.29
C GLU A 393 36.97 -34.05 45.79
N GLN A 394 36.67 -34.23 47.08
CA GLN A 394 35.40 -33.88 47.75
C GLN A 394 35.66 -33.04 49.02
N GLU A 395 34.60 -32.81 49.82
CA GLU A 395 34.60 -32.24 51.18
C GLU A 395 34.63 -30.68 51.26
N GLN A 396 33.98 -30.00 52.23
CA GLN A 396 33.01 -30.41 53.28
C GLN A 396 32.11 -29.22 53.71
N GLN A 397 31.25 -29.38 54.73
CA GLN A 397 30.27 -28.37 55.20
C GLN A 397 30.68 -27.65 56.51
N ALA A 398 30.31 -26.37 56.64
CA ALA A 398 30.00 -25.61 57.88
C ALA A 398 29.43 -24.24 57.43
N GLU A 399 28.34 -23.62 57.93
CA GLU A 399 27.81 -23.41 59.29
C GLU A 399 28.72 -22.59 60.24
N GLU A 400 28.42 -21.29 60.41
CA GLU A 400 27.98 -20.74 61.71
C GLU A 400 27.37 -19.31 61.57
N GLU A 401 26.96 -18.70 62.69
CA GLU A 401 25.88 -17.69 62.77
C GLU A 401 26.29 -16.36 63.47
N ALA A 402 25.65 -15.24 63.09
CA ALA A 402 25.54 -13.96 63.83
C ALA A 402 26.86 -13.18 64.16
N THR A 403 26.92 -11.89 64.56
CA THR A 403 25.99 -10.93 65.22
C THR A 403 26.35 -9.46 64.85
N GLU A 404 25.40 -8.52 64.98
CA GLU A 404 25.69 -7.07 65.16
C GLU A 404 25.99 -6.78 66.65
N PRO A 405 26.69 -5.67 67.04
CA PRO A 405 25.97 -4.39 67.26
C PRO A 405 26.77 -3.05 67.14
N ASP A 406 26.06 -2.02 66.69
CA ASP A 406 26.04 -0.59 67.11
C ASP A 406 27.26 0.38 67.22
N ALA A 407 27.00 1.61 66.74
CA ALA A 407 27.36 2.95 67.28
C ALA A 407 28.71 3.70 66.99
N ALA A 408 28.58 4.73 66.13
CA ALA A 408 29.01 6.15 66.27
C ALA A 408 30.49 6.64 66.27
N GLU A 409 30.83 7.60 65.37
CA GLU A 409 31.19 9.01 65.69
C GLU A 409 31.27 9.93 64.42
N GLU A 410 31.59 11.24 64.60
CA GLU A 410 31.57 12.36 63.60
C GLU A 410 32.87 12.54 62.76
N SER A 411 32.98 13.32 61.66
CA SER A 411 32.08 14.11 60.76
C SER A 411 32.75 14.23 59.34
N CYS A 412 32.68 15.21 58.41
CA CYS A 412 32.20 16.60 58.25
C CYS A 412 32.01 16.94 56.72
N PRO A 413 31.50 18.14 56.29
CA PRO A 413 31.03 18.39 54.91
C PRO A 413 32.01 19.12 53.94
N PRO A 414 31.72 19.13 52.61
CA PRO A 414 32.43 19.92 51.60
C PRO A 414 32.08 21.43 51.61
N PRO A 415 32.90 22.31 50.97
CA PRO A 415 32.80 23.77 51.12
C PRO A 415 31.83 24.45 50.15
N SER A 416 31.32 25.61 50.56
CA SER A 416 30.64 26.62 49.74
C SER A 416 31.22 28.01 50.00
N ILE A 417 31.22 28.89 48.98
CA ILE A 417 31.69 30.28 49.04
C ILE A 417 30.60 31.21 48.46
N THR A 418 30.67 32.49 48.82
CA THR A 418 29.51 33.36 49.10
C THR A 418 29.08 34.35 48.01
N VAL A 419 27.90 34.92 48.25
CA VAL A 419 27.22 36.03 47.56
C VAL A 419 27.89 37.39 47.86
N GLU A 420 27.68 38.37 46.97
CA GLU A 420 27.56 39.80 47.32
C GLU A 420 26.28 40.35 46.65
N ASP A 421 25.67 41.39 47.25
CA ASP A 421 24.25 41.80 47.09
C ASP A 421 24.05 43.16 46.33
N GLU A 422 22.92 43.85 46.59
CA GLU A 422 22.54 45.24 46.20
C GLU A 422 21.97 45.45 44.76
N ASP A 423 20.86 46.20 44.52
CA ASP A 423 19.85 46.75 45.45
C ASP A 423 18.49 47.18 44.80
N GLU A 424 17.46 47.27 45.64
CA GLU A 424 16.17 48.03 45.62
C GLU A 424 15.29 48.30 44.35
N VAL A 425 14.09 48.88 44.62
CA VAL A 425 12.86 48.97 43.80
C VAL A 425 12.22 50.37 44.06
N PRO A 426 11.69 51.18 43.09
CA PRO A 426 10.22 51.15 42.81
C PRO A 426 9.64 51.74 41.48
N VAL A 427 8.50 51.14 41.09
CA VAL A 427 7.20 51.72 40.63
C VAL A 427 7.13 53.14 39.99
N GLY A 428 6.45 53.24 38.82
CA GLY A 428 5.91 54.50 38.26
C GLY A 428 4.86 54.28 37.14
N GLU A 429 3.80 55.10 37.09
CA GLU A 429 2.63 54.97 36.20
C GLU A 429 2.76 55.71 34.86
N GLY A 430 2.00 55.35 33.81
CA GLY A 430 1.80 56.22 32.63
C GLY A 430 1.18 55.62 31.36
N GLU A 431 -0.09 55.96 31.09
CA GLU A 431 -0.77 55.90 29.77
C GLU A 431 -1.19 57.33 29.35
N PRO A 432 -1.62 57.62 28.09
CA PRO A 432 -1.49 56.88 26.82
C PRO A 432 -0.95 57.75 25.65
N GLY A 433 -0.70 57.16 24.47
CA GLY A 433 -0.28 57.89 23.24
C GLY A 433 -0.80 57.27 21.93
N LYS A 434 -0.95 58.07 20.86
CA LYS A 434 -1.46 57.64 19.53
C LYS A 434 -0.48 57.93 18.38
N GLY A 435 -0.45 57.00 17.42
CA GLY A 435 0.38 56.96 16.20
C GLY A 435 0.79 55.49 15.98
N GLY A 436 0.75 54.88 14.80
CA GLY A 436 0.93 55.42 13.45
C GLY A 436 2.43 55.35 13.10
N SER A 437 2.88 54.58 12.11
CA SER A 437 2.17 53.76 11.11
C SER A 437 3.10 52.66 10.52
N ASP A 438 2.58 51.92 9.55
CA ASP A 438 3.32 51.21 8.47
C ASP A 438 4.03 49.87 8.73
N GLU A 439 3.85 49.02 7.71
CA GLU A 439 4.70 47.98 7.12
C GLU A 439 5.85 47.34 7.93
N ASN A 440 5.72 46.03 8.13
CA ASN A 440 6.78 45.02 8.02
C ASN A 440 6.13 43.68 7.64
N GLY A 441 6.68 42.81 6.78
CA GLY A 441 8.08 42.75 6.35
C GLY A 441 8.84 41.77 7.25
N ASN A 442 8.81 40.49 6.91
CA ASN A 442 9.54 39.45 7.65
C ASN A 442 10.26 38.56 6.65
N GLU A 443 11.57 38.77 6.55
CA GLU A 443 12.43 38.16 5.55
C GLU A 443 12.79 36.70 5.91
N ASP A 444 13.01 35.88 4.89
CA ASP A 444 13.51 34.52 5.05
C ASP A 444 15.01 34.54 5.43
N ILE A 445 15.44 33.62 6.28
CA ILE A 445 16.86 33.38 6.57
C ILE A 445 17.32 32.19 5.74
N GLU A 446 18.14 32.46 4.72
CA GLU A 446 18.81 31.44 3.91
C GLU A 446 20.01 30.85 4.66
N ASP A 447 20.03 29.53 4.85
CA ASP A 447 21.23 28.80 5.29
C ASP A 447 22.00 28.27 4.06
N GLN A 448 23.03 29.02 3.63
CA GLN A 448 24.09 28.51 2.78
C GLN A 448 25.47 28.96 3.30
N ASN A 449 26.32 28.00 3.66
CA ASN A 449 27.77 28.10 3.51
C ASN A 449 28.42 26.71 3.57
N VAL A 450 29.50 26.51 2.82
CA VAL A 450 30.05 25.19 2.48
C VAL A 450 31.58 25.29 2.32
N ARG A 451 32.33 24.29 2.84
CA ARG A 451 33.81 24.11 2.76
C ARG A 451 34.63 25.10 3.60
N ASN A 452 35.84 24.80 4.09
CA ASN A 452 36.63 23.55 4.10
C ASN A 452 37.67 23.55 5.24
N ALA A 453 38.01 22.37 5.78
CA ALA A 453 39.30 22.07 6.44
C ALA A 453 39.51 20.53 6.51
N THR A 454 40.77 20.09 6.40
CA THR A 454 41.17 18.66 6.33
C THR A 454 42.44 18.41 7.15
N GLU A 455 42.51 17.27 7.85
CA GLU A 455 43.72 16.51 8.24
C GLU A 455 43.22 15.20 8.92
N GLN A 456 43.32 14.03 8.27
CA GLN A 456 44.43 13.04 8.26
C GLN A 456 44.50 12.19 9.56
N GLU A 457 44.10 10.91 9.53
CA GLU A 457 44.92 9.67 9.31
C GLU A 457 45.25 8.97 10.66
N GLN A 458 45.56 7.66 10.80
CA GLN A 458 45.84 6.57 9.85
C GLN A 458 45.47 5.17 10.44
N GLU A 459 45.93 4.08 9.78
CA GLU A 459 45.97 2.66 10.24
C GLU A 459 44.63 1.85 10.22
N GLU A 460 44.55 0.57 9.80
CA GLU A 460 45.49 -0.25 8.99
C GLU A 460 44.78 -1.47 8.28
N GLN A 461 45.24 -1.80 7.05
CA GLN A 461 45.37 -3.10 6.30
C GLN A 461 44.34 -4.28 6.38
N GLY A 462 44.23 -5.15 5.36
CA GLY A 462 44.99 -5.30 4.08
C GLY A 462 44.18 -6.03 2.97
N GLU A 463 44.46 -5.75 1.69
CA GLU A 463 45.31 -6.52 0.72
C GLU A 463 44.58 -7.64 -0.08
N ASP A 464 44.88 -7.98 -1.36
CA ASP A 464 45.07 -7.27 -2.69
C ASP A 464 45.41 -8.35 -3.79
N ASP A 465 45.54 -8.19 -5.13
CA ASP A 465 45.40 -7.09 -6.14
C ASP A 465 44.45 -7.56 -7.32
N GLU A 466 44.74 -7.78 -8.64
CA GLU A 466 45.94 -7.72 -9.51
C GLU A 466 45.64 -7.13 -10.93
N SER A 467 45.48 -5.79 -11.05
CA SER A 467 45.75 -5.01 -12.31
C SER A 467 44.89 -5.24 -13.60
N HIS A 468 44.96 -4.46 -14.70
CA HIS A 468 45.89 -3.39 -15.16
C HIS A 468 45.18 -2.32 -16.07
N GLU A 469 45.84 -1.19 -16.33
CA GLU A 469 45.26 0.03 -16.94
C GLU A 469 45.26 0.09 -18.50
N ASN A 470 44.65 1.10 -19.15
CA ASN A 470 45.37 2.37 -19.45
C ASN A 470 44.47 3.60 -19.72
N GLN A 471 45.09 4.78 -19.61
CA GLN A 471 44.55 6.15 -19.78
C GLN A 471 44.53 6.56 -21.29
N VAL A 472 44.08 7.74 -21.77
CA VAL A 472 44.50 9.13 -21.45
C VAL A 472 43.46 10.17 -21.95
N ASP A 473 43.22 11.18 -21.10
CA ASP A 473 42.80 12.60 -21.26
C ASP A 473 42.03 13.15 -22.48
N VAL A 474 41.14 14.10 -22.18
CA VAL A 474 40.48 15.05 -23.10
C VAL A 474 40.60 16.47 -22.52
N PRO A 475 40.92 17.50 -23.33
CA PRO A 475 40.76 18.91 -22.95
C PRO A 475 39.54 19.58 -23.60
N GLU A 476 38.75 20.30 -22.80
CA GLU A 476 37.87 21.40 -23.26
C GLU A 476 38.75 22.67 -23.41
N GLU A 477 38.51 23.59 -24.35
CA GLU A 477 37.67 24.81 -24.32
C GLU A 477 38.03 25.58 -25.64
N GLU A 478 37.36 26.62 -26.16
CA GLU A 478 36.21 27.46 -25.76
C GLU A 478 35.50 27.99 -27.05
N ILE A 479 34.53 28.91 -26.93
CA ILE A 479 33.75 29.46 -28.07
C ILE A 479 34.04 30.95 -28.30
N GLU A 480 34.26 31.37 -29.56
CA GLU A 480 34.09 32.77 -29.99
C GLU A 480 33.24 32.86 -31.28
N GLU A 481 32.36 33.87 -31.35
CA GLU A 481 31.57 34.23 -32.54
C GLU A 481 32.26 35.32 -33.36
N GLN A 482 32.16 35.27 -34.70
CA GLN A 482 31.96 36.49 -35.52
C GLN A 482 31.41 36.21 -36.93
N LYS A 483 30.98 37.29 -37.61
CA LYS A 483 30.03 37.30 -38.75
C LYS A 483 30.69 37.86 -40.03
N GLU A 484 30.02 37.62 -41.17
CA GLU A 484 30.07 38.44 -42.41
C GLU A 484 31.46 38.54 -43.12
N GLU A 485 31.63 38.71 -44.44
CA GLU A 485 30.80 38.96 -45.64
C GLU A 485 31.52 38.26 -46.84
N ASP A 486 30.83 37.54 -47.75
CA ASP A 486 30.37 37.96 -49.11
C ASP A 486 31.38 37.67 -50.26
N ASP A 487 30.90 37.68 -51.53
CA ASP A 487 31.58 37.35 -52.81
C ASP A 487 32.18 35.93 -52.98
N GLY A 488 32.19 35.28 -54.16
CA GLY A 488 31.64 35.67 -55.46
C GLY A 488 32.31 34.98 -56.67
N GLY A 489 31.64 33.97 -57.27
CA GLY A 489 31.70 33.71 -58.73
C GLY A 489 32.63 32.64 -59.35
N GLY A 490 32.02 31.70 -60.11
CA GLY A 490 32.62 30.93 -61.22
C GLY A 490 33.50 29.72 -60.86
N ASP A 491 33.80 28.78 -61.76
CA ASP A 491 33.24 28.41 -63.09
C ASP A 491 33.73 26.98 -63.44
N GLY A 492 33.22 26.33 -64.50
CA GLY A 492 34.02 25.32 -65.23
C GLY A 492 33.78 23.82 -64.94
N GLY A 493 32.52 23.39 -65.10
CA GLY A 493 32.00 22.03 -65.38
C GLY A 493 32.89 20.78 -65.55
N GLY A 494 32.29 19.65 -65.12
CA GLY A 494 32.13 18.48 -65.99
C GLY A 494 32.59 17.10 -65.49
N GLY A 495 31.64 16.17 -65.37
CA GLY A 495 31.92 14.75 -65.69
C GLY A 495 31.62 13.67 -64.65
N GLY A 496 30.35 13.23 -64.58
CA GLY A 496 30.00 11.80 -64.55
C GLY A 496 30.07 10.99 -63.24
N GLY A 497 28.90 10.55 -62.78
CA GLY A 497 28.71 9.22 -62.18
C GLY A 497 29.16 9.00 -60.73
N GLY A 498 28.22 9.20 -59.80
CA GLY A 498 28.27 8.67 -58.43
C GLY A 498 26.85 8.35 -57.97
N GLU A 499 26.68 7.34 -57.13
CA GLU A 499 25.37 6.89 -56.64
C GLU A 499 25.06 7.58 -55.29
N ASP A 500 23.94 8.30 -55.19
CA ASP A 500 23.50 8.92 -53.94
C ASP A 500 22.95 7.85 -52.98
N GLU A 501 23.84 7.17 -52.27
CA GLU A 501 23.51 6.27 -51.18
C GLU A 501 22.94 7.08 -50.00
N ILE A 502 21.61 7.07 -49.85
CA ILE A 502 20.92 7.82 -48.79
C ILE A 502 21.26 7.22 -47.42
N ILE A 503 22.24 7.84 -46.75
CA ILE A 503 22.63 7.52 -45.37
C ILE A 503 21.43 7.80 -44.44
N ARG A 504 20.66 6.76 -44.15
CA ARG A 504 19.60 6.81 -43.14
C ARG A 504 20.24 6.87 -41.76
N CYS A 505 20.20 8.04 -41.13
CA CYS A 505 20.55 8.16 -39.72
C CYS A 505 19.64 7.25 -38.88
N ALA A 506 20.22 6.46 -37.96
CA ALA A 506 19.45 5.58 -37.07
C ALA A 506 18.37 6.33 -36.27
N ASN A 507 18.62 7.60 -35.91
CA ASN A 507 17.64 8.46 -35.26
C ASN A 507 16.41 8.72 -36.16
N CYS A 508 16.57 8.77 -37.48
CA CYS A 508 15.45 8.91 -38.42
C CYS A 508 14.64 7.62 -38.55
N GLU A 509 15.24 6.44 -38.42
CA GLU A 509 14.50 5.16 -38.43
C GLU A 509 13.83 4.88 -37.07
N ALA A 510 14.46 5.24 -35.95
CA ALA A 510 13.80 5.27 -34.64
C ALA A 510 12.60 6.25 -34.63
N LEU A 511 12.78 7.47 -35.16
CA LEU A 511 11.72 8.47 -35.26
C LEU A 511 10.60 8.02 -36.21
N ASN A 512 10.93 7.44 -37.38
CA ASN A 512 9.91 6.87 -38.28
C ASN A 512 9.18 5.70 -37.62
N THR A 513 9.87 4.82 -36.89
CA THR A 513 9.23 3.70 -36.17
C THR A 513 8.30 4.20 -35.08
N MET A 514 8.71 5.20 -34.31
CA MET A 514 7.86 5.87 -33.31
C MET A 514 6.65 6.55 -33.96
N ILE A 515 6.83 7.27 -35.08
CA ILE A 515 5.74 7.87 -35.86
C ILE A 515 4.80 6.81 -36.44
N HIS A 516 5.32 5.67 -36.90
CA HIS A 516 4.52 4.58 -37.47
C HIS A 516 3.75 3.83 -36.38
N HIS A 517 4.34 3.69 -35.18
CA HIS A 517 3.69 3.12 -34.00
C HIS A 517 2.59 4.06 -33.47
N LEU A 518 2.86 5.36 -33.34
CA LEU A 518 1.84 6.37 -33.00
C LEU A 518 0.68 6.36 -34.01
N LYS A 519 0.97 6.17 -35.30
CA LYS A 519 -0.05 6.00 -36.36
C LYS A 519 -0.84 4.70 -36.25
N SER A 520 -0.26 3.58 -35.81
CA SER A 520 -0.99 2.31 -35.62
C SER A 520 -1.81 2.29 -34.32
N VAL A 521 -1.22 2.74 -33.22
CA VAL A 521 -1.90 2.93 -31.91
C VAL A 521 -3.11 3.84 -32.07
N GLY A 522 -2.95 4.95 -32.81
CA GLY A 522 -4.04 5.86 -33.15
C GLY A 522 -5.16 5.23 -34.01
N LYS A 523 -4.88 4.18 -34.81
CA LYS A 523 -5.90 3.52 -35.65
C LYS A 523 -6.81 2.59 -34.86
N SER A 524 -6.26 1.71 -34.02
CA SER A 524 -7.07 0.82 -33.18
C SER A 524 -7.97 1.62 -32.21
N PHE A 525 -7.42 2.63 -31.55
CA PHE A 525 -8.23 3.49 -30.68
C PHE A 525 -9.35 4.21 -31.44
N ARG A 526 -9.09 4.67 -32.67
CA ARG A 526 -10.10 5.25 -33.57
C ARG A 526 -11.19 4.23 -33.96
N SER A 527 -10.87 2.94 -34.13
CA SER A 527 -11.88 1.88 -34.35
C SER A 527 -12.84 1.78 -33.15
N GLY A 528 -12.30 1.53 -31.96
CA GLY A 528 -13.10 1.36 -30.75
C GLY A 528 -13.91 2.62 -30.40
N LEU A 529 -13.35 3.81 -30.62
CA LEU A 529 -14.03 5.08 -30.39
C LEU A 529 -15.16 5.34 -31.41
N LEU A 530 -14.96 5.02 -32.69
CA LEU A 530 -15.99 5.07 -33.74
C LEU A 530 -17.14 4.10 -33.42
N ASN A 531 -16.80 2.85 -33.07
CA ASN A 531 -17.75 1.81 -32.68
C ASN A 531 -18.56 2.21 -31.45
N PHE A 532 -17.90 2.69 -30.39
CA PHE A 532 -18.57 3.18 -29.18
C PHE A 532 -19.53 4.33 -29.48
N CYS A 533 -19.09 5.34 -30.24
CA CYS A 533 -19.91 6.51 -30.54
C CYS A 533 -21.16 6.13 -31.36
N ALA A 534 -21.01 5.20 -32.30
CA ALA A 534 -22.11 4.68 -33.10
C ALA A 534 -23.17 3.96 -32.23
N VAL A 535 -22.74 3.10 -31.31
CA VAL A 535 -23.65 2.41 -30.37
C VAL A 535 -24.28 3.39 -29.37
N ALA A 536 -23.53 4.40 -28.90
CA ALA A 536 -24.05 5.43 -28.01
C ALA A 536 -25.14 6.31 -28.66
N LEU A 537 -25.04 6.56 -29.97
CA LEU A 537 -26.10 7.23 -30.75
C LEU A 537 -27.31 6.30 -30.99
N GLY A 538 -27.08 5.02 -31.30
CA GLY A 538 -28.16 4.02 -31.37
C GLY A 538 -28.95 3.88 -30.06
N LEU A 539 -28.26 3.93 -28.90
CA LEU A 539 -28.89 3.95 -27.58
C LEU A 539 -29.72 5.23 -27.34
N ASN A 540 -29.21 6.39 -27.76
CA ASN A 540 -29.94 7.67 -27.69
C ASN A 540 -31.27 7.60 -28.45
N ASP A 541 -31.26 7.00 -29.64
CA ASP A 541 -32.45 6.82 -30.48
C ASP A 541 -33.42 5.74 -29.95
N GLN A 542 -33.05 5.05 -28.86
CA GLN A 542 -33.90 4.17 -28.05
C GLN A 542 -34.20 4.77 -26.65
N GLY A 543 -33.91 6.05 -26.42
CA GLY A 543 -34.22 6.75 -25.17
C GLY A 543 -33.27 6.45 -24.00
N TYR A 544 -32.14 5.80 -24.26
CA TYR A 544 -31.09 5.50 -23.29
C TYR A 544 -29.92 6.48 -23.43
N ARG A 545 -28.90 6.37 -22.55
CA ARG A 545 -27.66 7.13 -22.65
C ARG A 545 -26.48 6.25 -22.25
N ALA A 546 -25.45 6.26 -23.08
CA ALA A 546 -24.14 5.75 -22.70
C ALA A 546 -23.58 6.53 -21.50
N ILE A 547 -22.79 5.85 -20.67
CA ILE A 547 -22.07 6.48 -19.55
C ILE A 547 -20.73 7.02 -20.05
N GLY A 548 -19.99 6.26 -20.85
CA GLY A 548 -18.65 6.67 -21.30
C GLY A 548 -17.75 5.53 -21.79
N ILE A 549 -16.44 5.76 -21.75
CA ILE A 549 -15.41 4.79 -22.15
C ILE A 549 -14.41 4.52 -21.03
N ARG A 550 -13.74 3.35 -21.09
CA ARG A 550 -12.52 3.04 -20.35
C ARG A 550 -11.35 2.90 -21.33
N ILE A 551 -10.26 3.62 -21.09
CA ILE A 551 -8.97 3.50 -21.78
C ILE A 551 -8.03 2.67 -20.88
N ASP A 552 -7.31 1.70 -21.45
CA ASP A 552 -6.53 0.71 -20.68
C ASP A 552 -5.12 0.45 -21.24
N SER A 553 -4.69 1.22 -22.25
CA SER A 553 -3.31 1.24 -22.75
C SER A 553 -3.04 2.51 -23.57
N GLY A 554 -1.80 2.66 -24.05
CA GLY A 554 -1.35 3.82 -24.82
C GLY A 554 -1.11 5.08 -23.97
N ASP A 555 -0.95 6.22 -24.65
CA ASP A 555 -0.80 7.52 -24.00
C ASP A 555 -2.16 8.00 -23.45
N LEU A 556 -2.37 7.79 -22.15
CA LEU A 556 -3.63 8.13 -21.48
C LEU A 556 -3.95 9.64 -21.53
N ALA A 557 -2.95 10.52 -21.58
CA ALA A 557 -3.18 11.96 -21.70
C ALA A 557 -3.71 12.28 -23.10
N TYR A 558 -2.94 11.94 -24.13
CA TYR A 558 -3.29 12.18 -25.53
C TYR A 558 -4.63 11.54 -25.92
N LEU A 559 -4.84 10.26 -25.56
CA LEU A 559 -6.05 9.51 -25.91
C LEU A 559 -7.30 10.05 -25.19
N SER A 560 -7.17 10.53 -23.94
CA SER A 560 -8.27 11.20 -23.25
C SER A 560 -8.67 12.52 -23.91
N CYS A 561 -7.70 13.31 -24.37
CA CYS A 561 -7.95 14.55 -25.12
C CYS A 561 -8.62 14.26 -26.47
N LEU A 562 -8.12 13.28 -27.22
CA LEU A 562 -8.70 12.84 -28.51
C LEU A 562 -10.14 12.32 -28.35
N ALA A 563 -10.43 11.56 -27.29
CA ALA A 563 -11.77 11.11 -26.98
C ALA A 563 -12.71 12.27 -26.59
N ARG A 564 -12.25 13.23 -25.78
CA ARG A 564 -13.04 14.41 -25.41
C ARG A 564 -13.39 15.27 -26.62
N GLU A 565 -12.42 15.58 -27.48
CA GLU A 565 -12.64 16.33 -28.71
C GLU A 565 -13.64 15.61 -29.65
N THR A 566 -13.50 14.29 -29.76
CA THR A 566 -14.45 13.45 -30.52
C THR A 566 -15.87 13.57 -29.97
N PHE A 567 -16.04 13.50 -28.65
CA PHE A 567 -17.34 13.64 -28.00
C PHE A 567 -17.94 15.05 -28.16
N GLU A 568 -17.10 16.09 -28.17
CA GLU A 568 -17.51 17.48 -28.43
C GLU A 568 -17.98 17.69 -29.87
N ARG A 569 -17.19 17.23 -30.87
CA ARG A 569 -17.57 17.27 -32.29
C ARG A 569 -18.91 16.56 -32.55
N ILE A 570 -19.15 15.41 -31.92
CA ILE A 570 -20.42 14.67 -32.05
C ILE A 570 -21.57 15.38 -31.32
N ALA A 571 -21.33 15.91 -30.12
CA ALA A 571 -22.32 16.70 -29.37
C ALA A 571 -22.82 17.91 -30.17
N GLU A 572 -21.94 18.61 -30.88
CA GLU A 572 -22.31 19.72 -31.78
C GLU A 572 -23.06 19.20 -33.02
N ARG A 573 -22.50 18.19 -33.71
CA ARG A 573 -23.04 17.64 -34.97
C ARG A 573 -24.48 17.15 -34.84
N PHE A 574 -24.80 16.45 -33.76
CA PHE A 574 -26.13 15.88 -33.49
C PHE A 574 -26.96 16.72 -32.52
N LYS A 575 -26.42 17.82 -31.98
CA LYS A 575 -27.04 18.69 -30.97
C LYS A 575 -27.44 17.92 -29.70
N LEU A 576 -26.50 17.14 -29.17
CA LEU A 576 -26.64 16.31 -27.96
C LEU A 576 -25.66 16.80 -26.85
N PRO A 577 -26.00 17.85 -26.06
CA PRO A 577 -25.08 18.45 -25.07
C PRO A 577 -24.71 17.56 -23.87
N TRP A 578 -25.26 16.34 -23.82
CA TRP A 578 -24.86 15.33 -22.84
C TRP A 578 -23.67 14.48 -23.34
N PHE A 579 -23.47 14.38 -24.65
CA PHE A 579 -22.48 13.51 -25.28
C PHE A 579 -21.04 13.98 -24.99
N SER A 580 -20.78 15.29 -25.03
CA SER A 580 -19.47 15.86 -24.63
C SER A 580 -19.10 15.61 -23.16
N LYS A 581 -20.08 15.23 -22.32
CA LYS A 581 -19.92 14.93 -20.90
C LYS A 581 -19.88 13.43 -20.58
N LEU A 582 -19.72 12.58 -21.60
CA LEU A 582 -19.44 11.16 -21.42
C LEU A 582 -18.18 10.97 -20.57
N THR A 583 -18.24 10.02 -19.63
CA THR A 583 -17.15 9.75 -18.68
C THR A 583 -15.97 9.10 -19.38
N ILE A 584 -14.76 9.63 -19.20
CA ILE A 584 -13.51 8.98 -19.59
C ILE A 584 -12.89 8.36 -18.33
N VAL A 585 -12.88 7.03 -18.25
CA VAL A 585 -12.14 6.27 -17.25
C VAL A 585 -10.78 5.90 -17.85
N ALA A 586 -9.71 5.96 -17.06
CA ALA A 586 -8.43 5.36 -17.42
C ALA A 586 -7.98 4.35 -16.36
N SER A 587 -7.34 3.28 -16.82
CA SER A 587 -6.68 2.26 -15.97
C SER A 587 -5.35 1.82 -16.63
N ASN A 588 -4.73 0.76 -16.09
CA ASN A 588 -3.39 0.24 -16.41
C ASN A 588 -2.22 1.04 -15.78
N ASP A 589 -1.48 0.38 -14.88
CA ASP A 589 -0.26 0.81 -14.16
C ASP A 589 -0.16 2.29 -13.72
N ILE A 590 -1.32 2.86 -13.36
CA ILE A 590 -1.44 4.21 -12.78
C ILE A 590 -0.87 4.22 -11.35
N ASN A 591 0.12 5.07 -11.10
CA ASN A 591 0.66 5.36 -9.77
C ASN A 591 0.59 6.88 -9.44
N GLU A 592 1.08 7.27 -8.25
CA GLU A 592 1.04 8.67 -7.79
C GLU A 592 1.75 9.62 -8.76
N ASP A 593 2.93 9.22 -9.26
CA ASP A 593 3.76 10.00 -10.17
C ASP A 593 3.15 10.05 -11.58
N THR A 594 2.48 8.97 -12.03
CA THR A 594 1.66 8.96 -13.26
C THR A 594 0.57 10.02 -13.20
N ILE A 595 -0.18 10.12 -12.09
CA ILE A 595 -1.29 11.08 -11.96
C ILE A 595 -0.78 12.52 -11.97
N LEU A 596 0.35 12.79 -11.32
CA LEU A 596 1.01 14.09 -11.38
C LEU A 596 1.36 14.47 -12.83
N SER A 597 2.00 13.58 -13.58
CA SER A 597 2.33 13.85 -14.99
C SER A 597 1.09 14.01 -15.89
N LEU A 598 0.01 13.25 -15.66
CA LEU A 598 -1.25 13.41 -16.40
C LEU A 598 -1.90 14.79 -16.11
N ASN A 599 -1.87 15.25 -14.86
CA ASN A 599 -2.36 16.57 -14.47
C ASN A 599 -1.58 17.69 -15.18
N GLU A 600 -0.25 17.61 -15.21
CA GLU A 600 0.63 18.57 -15.91
C GLU A 600 0.35 18.63 -17.41
N GLN A 601 0.06 17.49 -18.03
CA GLN A 601 -0.31 17.38 -19.45
C GLN A 601 -1.74 17.86 -19.75
N GLY A 602 -2.53 18.23 -18.74
CA GLY A 602 -3.88 18.77 -18.93
C GLY A 602 -4.86 17.77 -19.53
N HIS A 603 -4.78 16.50 -19.12
CA HIS A 603 -5.64 15.39 -19.55
C HIS A 603 -7.16 15.64 -19.38
N LYS A 604 -8.00 14.72 -19.88
CA LYS A 604 -9.48 14.83 -19.86
C LYS A 604 -10.18 13.63 -19.22
N ILE A 605 -9.48 12.93 -18.32
CA ILE A 605 -9.93 11.71 -17.64
C ILE A 605 -10.75 12.12 -16.40
N ASP A 606 -11.98 11.62 -16.30
CA ASP A 606 -12.90 11.89 -15.20
C ASP A 606 -12.75 10.89 -14.04
N CYS A 607 -12.12 9.73 -14.28
CA CYS A 607 -12.00 8.65 -13.31
C CYS A 607 -10.73 7.80 -13.52
N PHE A 608 -10.01 7.47 -12.44
CA PHE A 608 -8.91 6.50 -12.46
C PHE A 608 -9.32 5.17 -11.82
N GLY A 609 -9.11 4.07 -12.54
CA GLY A 609 -9.23 2.70 -12.06
C GLY A 609 -7.86 2.14 -11.70
N ILE A 610 -7.52 2.14 -10.41
CA ILE A 610 -6.15 1.89 -9.93
C ILE A 610 -6.04 0.48 -9.35
N GLY A 611 -5.04 -0.27 -9.82
CA GLY A 611 -4.83 -1.68 -9.54
C GLY A 611 -3.60 -1.96 -8.66
N THR A 612 -2.56 -2.51 -9.28
CA THR A 612 -1.38 -3.09 -8.62
C THR A 612 -0.74 -2.15 -7.59
N HIS A 613 -0.34 -0.94 -8.00
CA HIS A 613 0.40 0.02 -7.17
C HIS A 613 -0.36 0.47 -5.90
N LEU A 614 -1.69 0.37 -5.90
CA LEU A 614 -2.53 0.65 -4.74
C LEU A 614 -2.53 -0.54 -3.78
N VAL A 615 -3.05 -1.69 -4.22
CA VAL A 615 -3.41 -2.80 -3.31
C VAL A 615 -2.23 -3.60 -2.76
N THR A 616 -1.08 -3.57 -3.46
CA THR A 616 0.17 -4.14 -2.95
C THR A 616 1.06 -3.12 -2.25
N CYS A 617 0.66 -1.84 -2.24
CA CYS A 617 1.47 -0.71 -1.78
C CYS A 617 2.90 -0.72 -2.35
N GLN A 618 3.06 -1.07 -3.63
CA GLN A 618 4.32 -1.54 -4.23
C GLN A 618 5.59 -0.71 -3.90
N ARG A 619 5.50 0.62 -3.77
CA ARG A 619 6.61 1.52 -3.39
C ARG A 619 7.18 1.20 -2.00
N GLN A 620 6.35 0.69 -1.09
CA GLN A 620 6.70 0.24 0.25
C GLN A 620 5.58 -0.69 0.78
N PRO A 621 5.71 -2.03 0.67
CA PRO A 621 4.63 -2.98 0.99
C PRO A 621 4.41 -3.23 2.50
N ALA A 622 5.12 -2.52 3.40
CA ALA A 622 4.97 -2.65 4.85
C ALA A 622 5.18 -1.30 5.56
N LEU A 623 4.33 -0.98 6.55
CA LEU A 623 4.44 0.25 7.35
C LEU A 623 5.58 0.18 8.38
N GLY A 624 5.84 -1.00 8.94
CA GLY A 624 6.88 -1.18 9.97
C GLY A 624 6.41 -0.76 11.37
N CYS A 625 5.17 -1.09 11.72
CA CYS A 625 4.73 -1.04 13.12
C CYS A 625 5.51 -2.05 13.97
N VAL A 626 5.71 -1.71 15.24
CA VAL A 626 6.32 -2.52 16.29
C VAL A 626 5.45 -2.44 17.55
N TYR A 627 5.33 -3.56 18.25
CA TYR A 627 4.55 -3.69 19.48
C TYR A 627 5.51 -3.96 20.64
N LYS A 628 5.64 -3.09 21.64
CA LYS A 628 6.73 -3.23 22.63
C LYS A 628 6.27 -2.95 24.05
N MET A 629 6.66 -3.84 24.97
CA MET A 629 6.46 -3.66 26.40
C MET A 629 7.16 -2.38 26.87
N VAL A 630 6.42 -1.54 27.58
CA VAL A 630 6.91 -0.29 28.18
C VAL A 630 6.76 -0.30 29.70
N GLU A 631 5.99 -1.22 30.26
CA GLU A 631 5.75 -1.35 31.69
C GLU A 631 5.38 -2.79 32.08
N ILE A 632 5.76 -3.23 33.29
CA ILE A 632 5.32 -4.49 33.89
C ILE A 632 5.27 -4.35 35.42
N ASN A 633 4.16 -4.74 36.05
CA ASN A 633 3.89 -4.59 37.49
C ASN A 633 4.13 -3.14 37.98
N ASN A 634 3.67 -2.17 37.20
CA ASN A 634 3.90 -0.72 37.38
C ASN A 634 5.37 -0.29 37.34
N GLN A 635 6.31 -1.17 36.98
CA GLN A 635 7.72 -0.84 36.76
C GLN A 635 7.97 -0.49 35.28
N PRO A 636 8.60 0.66 34.97
CA PRO A 636 8.93 1.05 33.61
C PRO A 636 9.95 0.09 32.98
N ARG A 637 9.84 -0.14 31.66
CA ARG A 637 10.79 -0.92 30.87
C ARG A 637 11.26 -0.12 29.65
N ILE A 638 12.58 -0.04 29.50
CA ILE A 638 13.27 0.57 28.36
C ILE A 638 14.03 -0.53 27.61
N LYS A 639 13.95 -0.55 26.27
CA LYS A 639 14.83 -1.35 25.42
C LYS A 639 15.86 -0.43 24.77
N LEU A 640 17.11 -0.58 25.19
CA LEU A 640 18.25 0.08 24.56
C LEU A 640 18.64 -0.61 23.24
N SER A 641 19.37 0.11 22.39
CA SER A 641 19.92 -0.38 21.13
C SER A 641 21.10 0.52 20.71
N GLN A 642 22.05 -0.03 19.93
CA GLN A 642 23.12 0.75 19.32
C GLN A 642 22.57 1.84 18.38
N ASP A 643 21.46 1.55 17.70
CA ASP A 643 20.67 2.55 16.99
C ASP A 643 19.76 3.28 18.00
N VAL A 644 20.13 4.51 18.36
CA VAL A 644 19.35 5.41 19.21
C VAL A 644 17.92 5.58 18.70
N GLY A 645 17.72 5.58 17.38
CA GLY A 645 16.40 5.63 16.75
C GLY A 645 15.53 4.39 17.01
N LYS A 646 16.09 3.28 17.51
CA LYS A 646 15.35 2.06 17.86
C LYS A 646 15.00 1.95 19.35
N VAL A 647 15.52 2.83 20.22
CA VAL A 647 15.22 2.89 21.67
C VAL A 647 13.72 3.14 21.92
N THR A 648 13.15 2.47 22.93
CA THR A 648 11.72 2.63 23.31
C THR A 648 11.54 3.68 24.40
N MET A 649 10.38 4.36 24.40
CA MET A 649 10.01 5.30 25.47
C MET A 649 9.32 4.51 26.61
N PRO A 650 9.85 4.48 27.84
CA PRO A 650 9.38 3.64 28.93
C PRO A 650 8.09 4.18 29.58
N GLY A 651 7.44 3.31 30.37
CA GLY A 651 6.23 3.60 31.13
C GLY A 651 4.96 3.70 30.29
N SER A 652 3.81 3.57 30.95
CA SER A 652 2.51 3.93 30.38
C SER A 652 2.46 5.44 30.13
N LYS A 653 2.00 5.85 28.95
CA LYS A 653 2.02 7.24 28.49
C LYS A 653 0.63 7.75 28.10
N ASN A 654 0.43 9.05 28.22
CA ASN A 654 -0.65 9.82 27.61
C ASN A 654 -0.11 10.58 26.39
N VAL A 655 -0.95 10.88 25.40
CA VAL A 655 -0.56 11.66 24.22
C VAL A 655 -1.60 12.73 23.91
N PHE A 656 -1.12 13.94 23.67
CA PHE A 656 -1.92 15.12 23.36
C PHE A 656 -1.44 15.77 22.07
N ARG A 657 -2.37 16.12 21.17
CA ARG A 657 -2.07 16.94 20.00
C ARG A 657 -2.31 18.40 20.33
N LEU A 658 -1.30 19.23 20.08
CA LEU A 658 -1.30 20.66 20.38
C LEU A 658 -1.51 21.47 19.10
N TYR A 659 -2.47 22.38 19.13
CA TYR A 659 -2.89 23.18 17.98
C TYR A 659 -2.43 24.64 18.08
N GLY A 660 -2.16 25.26 16.93
CA GLY A 660 -1.75 26.65 16.78
C GLY A 660 -2.91 27.62 16.59
N ALA A 661 -2.62 28.92 16.63
CA ALA A 661 -3.60 29.98 16.39
C ALA A 661 -4.12 30.03 14.94
N ASP A 662 -3.44 29.35 14.02
CA ASP A 662 -3.87 29.06 12.65
C ASP A 662 -4.87 27.89 12.55
N GLY A 663 -5.15 27.20 13.66
CA GLY A 663 -6.02 26.01 13.70
C GLY A 663 -5.33 24.73 13.22
N HIS A 664 -4.02 24.75 12.96
CA HIS A 664 -3.26 23.58 12.53
C HIS A 664 -2.62 22.84 13.70
N ALA A 665 -2.44 21.52 13.53
CA ALA A 665 -1.68 20.71 14.47
C ALA A 665 -0.18 21.08 14.39
N LEU A 666 0.43 21.41 15.52
CA LEU A 666 1.82 21.87 15.62
C LEU A 666 2.79 20.76 16.05
N ILE A 667 2.35 19.92 16.99
CA ILE A 667 3.17 18.93 17.67
C ILE A 667 2.29 17.90 18.38
N ASP A 668 2.71 16.63 18.37
CA ASP A 668 2.16 15.61 19.25
C ASP A 668 3.09 15.46 20.46
N LEU A 669 2.53 15.64 21.66
CA LEU A 669 3.24 15.63 22.94
C LEU A 669 2.90 14.35 23.71
N LEU A 670 3.91 13.54 23.98
CA LEU A 670 3.82 12.42 24.91
C LEU A 670 4.15 12.87 26.34
N GLN A 671 3.41 12.35 27.31
CA GLN A 671 3.60 12.55 28.75
C GLN A 671 3.52 11.21 29.49
N ARG A 672 4.04 11.16 30.71
CA ARG A 672 3.75 10.07 31.66
C ARG A 672 2.27 10.14 32.08
N VAL A 673 1.72 9.04 32.60
CA VAL A 673 0.32 8.98 33.08
C VAL A 673 0.07 9.75 34.39
N ASP A 674 1.12 10.09 35.14
CA ASP A 674 1.06 10.85 36.40
C ASP A 674 1.28 12.36 36.23
N GLU A 675 1.51 12.84 35.00
CA GLU A 675 1.58 14.27 34.69
C GLU A 675 0.19 14.89 34.50
N ASN A 676 0.03 16.16 34.90
CA ASN A 676 -1.12 16.96 34.51
C ASN A 676 -1.16 17.15 32.98
N PRO A 677 -2.34 17.02 32.34
CA PRO A 677 -2.53 17.39 30.94
C PRO A 677 -2.15 18.86 30.67
N PRO A 678 -1.68 19.20 29.46
CA PRO A 678 -1.39 20.59 29.09
C PRO A 678 -2.69 21.39 28.93
N GLU A 679 -2.71 22.62 29.44
CA GLU A 679 -3.89 23.51 29.34
C GLU A 679 -3.79 24.50 28.16
N VAL A 680 -4.94 24.90 27.63
CA VAL A 680 -5.04 25.92 26.57
C VAL A 680 -4.53 27.26 27.08
N GLY A 681 -3.65 27.90 26.31
CA GLY A 681 -2.97 29.15 26.70
C GLY A 681 -1.81 28.99 27.68
N GLN A 682 -1.56 27.78 28.22
CA GLN A 682 -0.42 27.51 29.08
C GLN A 682 0.85 27.28 28.26
N LYS A 683 2.00 27.79 28.73
CA LYS A 683 3.30 27.59 28.07
C LYS A 683 3.90 26.25 28.45
N VAL A 684 3.97 25.32 27.50
CA VAL A 684 4.51 23.96 27.65
C VAL A 684 5.90 23.88 27.03
N LEU A 685 6.85 23.22 27.68
CA LEU A 685 8.16 22.88 27.10
C LEU A 685 8.09 21.50 26.42
N CYS A 686 8.25 21.49 25.10
CA CYS A 686 8.26 20.28 24.29
C CYS A 686 9.70 19.96 23.84
N ARG A 687 10.18 18.74 24.12
CA ARG A 687 11.55 18.30 23.82
C ARG A 687 11.54 17.12 22.86
N HIS A 688 12.44 17.10 21.87
CA HIS A 688 12.63 15.92 21.04
C HIS A 688 13.28 14.80 21.89
N PRO A 689 12.73 13.56 21.90
CA PRO A 689 13.14 12.52 22.86
C PRO A 689 14.60 12.08 22.78
N PHE A 690 15.30 12.35 21.67
CA PHE A 690 16.68 11.88 21.43
C PHE A 690 17.63 12.94 20.85
N GLN A 691 17.25 14.23 20.82
CA GLN A 691 18.10 15.30 20.25
C GLN A 691 17.95 16.57 21.09
N GLU A 692 18.87 16.77 22.02
CA GLU A 692 18.72 17.72 23.14
C GLU A 692 18.55 19.19 22.70
N SER A 693 19.19 19.55 21.58
CA SER A 693 19.09 20.87 20.96
C SER A 693 17.72 21.16 20.37
N LYS A 694 16.93 20.14 20.01
CA LYS A 694 15.58 20.29 19.44
C LYS A 694 14.55 20.34 20.55
N ARG A 695 14.35 21.55 21.09
CA ARG A 695 13.33 21.88 22.10
C ARG A 695 12.64 23.20 21.74
N ALA A 696 11.35 23.30 22.04
CA ALA A 696 10.56 24.50 21.79
C ALA A 696 9.52 24.70 22.90
N TYR A 697 9.15 25.96 23.14
CA TYR A 697 7.96 26.28 23.91
C TYR A 697 6.74 26.36 22.99
N VAL A 698 5.64 25.75 23.40
CA VAL A 698 4.35 25.79 22.70
C VAL A 698 3.31 26.39 23.65
N ILE A 699 2.45 27.26 23.11
CA ILE A 699 1.27 27.79 23.79
C ILE A 699 0.07 27.34 22.94
N PRO A 700 -0.63 26.26 23.31
CA PRO A 700 -1.68 25.68 22.48
C PRO A 700 -2.96 26.51 22.56
N THR A 701 -3.63 26.71 21.43
CA THR A 701 -4.99 27.29 21.36
C THR A 701 -6.08 26.23 21.52
N GLN A 702 -5.76 24.98 21.19
CA GLN A 702 -6.55 23.79 21.46
C GLN A 702 -5.61 22.64 21.84
N VAL A 703 -6.08 21.80 22.77
CA VAL A 703 -5.43 20.57 23.21
C VAL A 703 -6.40 19.42 22.96
N GLU A 704 -5.92 18.37 22.31
CA GLU A 704 -6.69 17.17 21.99
C GLU A 704 -6.05 15.93 22.63
N PRO A 705 -6.66 15.29 23.65
CA PRO A 705 -6.21 13.98 24.13
C PRO A 705 -6.49 12.92 23.06
N LEU A 706 -5.44 12.27 22.55
CA LEU A 706 -5.58 11.36 21.41
C LEU A 706 -6.19 10.01 21.78
N TYR A 707 -5.96 9.51 23.01
CA TYR A 707 -6.44 8.19 23.42
C TYR A 707 -7.89 8.16 23.90
N ARG A 708 -8.60 7.12 23.48
CA ARG A 708 -9.85 6.65 24.11
C ARG A 708 -9.72 5.17 24.44
N VAL A 709 -10.38 4.73 25.51
CA VAL A 709 -10.57 3.30 25.81
C VAL A 709 -11.58 2.74 24.82
N TYR A 710 -11.20 1.72 24.06
CA TYR A 710 -12.05 1.03 23.07
C TYR A 710 -12.41 -0.40 23.49
N TRP A 711 -11.60 -1.04 24.34
CA TRP A 711 -11.91 -2.34 24.94
C TRP A 711 -11.61 -2.29 26.44
N ALA A 712 -12.53 -2.79 27.27
CA ALA A 712 -12.35 -2.98 28.70
C ALA A 712 -13.41 -3.96 29.22
N GLU A 713 -13.14 -4.67 30.32
CA GLU A 713 -14.10 -5.59 30.97
C GLU A 713 -14.68 -6.66 30.02
N GLY A 714 -13.90 -7.11 29.03
CA GLY A 714 -14.33 -8.08 28.03
C GLY A 714 -15.39 -7.60 27.04
N ARG A 715 -15.43 -6.29 26.77
CA ARG A 715 -16.40 -5.69 25.84
C ARG A 715 -15.85 -4.45 25.15
N VAL A 716 -16.43 -4.12 24.00
CA VAL A 716 -16.18 -2.84 23.32
C VAL A 716 -16.75 -1.70 24.17
N ALA A 717 -15.92 -0.73 24.51
CA ALA A 717 -16.22 0.37 25.44
C ALA A 717 -16.80 1.62 24.75
N GLN A 718 -16.83 1.66 23.41
CA GLN A 718 -17.34 2.76 22.59
C GLN A 718 -18.33 2.26 21.54
N VAL A 719 -19.19 3.15 21.06
CA VAL A 719 -19.86 2.92 19.77
C VAL A 719 -18.82 3.10 18.67
N LEU A 720 -18.64 2.10 17.80
CA LEU A 720 -17.73 2.25 16.66
C LEU A 720 -18.38 3.10 15.56
N PRO A 721 -17.60 3.95 14.86
CA PRO A 721 -18.08 4.72 13.73
C PRO A 721 -18.45 3.83 12.54
N SER A 722 -19.30 4.34 11.64
CA SER A 722 -19.51 3.80 10.29
C SER A 722 -18.28 4.01 9.39
N LEU A 723 -18.23 3.28 8.27
CA LEU A 723 -17.15 3.38 7.29
C LEU A 723 -17.09 4.80 6.70
N GLU A 724 -18.25 5.40 6.46
CA GLU A 724 -18.44 6.78 6.04
C GLU A 724 -17.92 7.79 7.08
N GLU A 725 -18.24 7.62 8.37
CA GLU A 725 -17.71 8.48 9.45
C GLU A 725 -16.18 8.36 9.60
N VAL A 726 -15.61 7.17 9.38
CA VAL A 726 -14.14 6.99 9.31
C VAL A 726 -13.55 7.71 8.09
N ARG A 727 -14.17 7.56 6.91
CA ARG A 727 -13.77 8.27 5.67
C ARG A 727 -13.85 9.79 5.82
N GLU A 728 -14.89 10.30 6.47
CA GLU A 728 -15.00 11.72 6.83
C GLU A 728 -13.95 12.15 7.85
N ARG A 729 -13.62 11.32 8.85
CA ARG A 729 -12.53 11.59 9.81
C ARG A 729 -11.18 11.69 9.11
N VAL A 730 -10.87 10.84 8.13
CA VAL A 730 -9.65 10.98 7.29
C VAL A 730 -9.59 12.35 6.62
N GLN A 731 -10.68 12.77 5.97
CA GLN A 731 -10.74 14.06 5.30
C GLN A 731 -10.78 15.26 6.27
N ALA A 732 -11.22 15.08 7.51
CA ALA A 732 -11.11 16.09 8.58
C ALA A 732 -9.67 16.18 9.14
N SER A 733 -9.06 15.04 9.45
CA SER A 733 -7.74 14.94 10.05
C SER A 733 -6.63 15.41 9.08
N LEU A 734 -6.76 15.13 7.77
CA LEU A 734 -5.87 15.69 6.74
C LEU A 734 -6.01 17.22 6.56
N ARG A 735 -7.09 17.84 7.07
CA ARG A 735 -7.24 19.31 7.07
C ARG A 735 -6.56 19.98 8.26
N THR A 736 -6.34 19.28 9.38
CA THR A 736 -5.59 19.85 10.52
C THR A 736 -4.10 20.02 10.22
N LEU A 737 -3.56 19.28 9.25
CA LEU A 737 -2.17 19.42 8.83
C LEU A 737 -1.96 20.60 7.89
N ARG A 738 -0.87 21.35 8.11
CA ARG A 738 -0.37 22.38 7.18
C ARG A 738 0.05 21.73 5.85
N GLN A 739 0.06 22.51 4.76
CA GLN A 739 0.28 21.96 3.42
C GLN A 739 1.72 21.45 3.20
N ASP A 740 2.70 21.98 3.93
CA ASP A 740 4.10 21.61 3.84
C ASP A 740 4.43 20.22 4.42
N HIS A 741 3.57 19.68 5.30
CA HIS A 741 3.61 18.27 5.76
C HIS A 741 2.95 17.29 4.77
N LYS A 742 2.20 17.79 3.77
CA LYS A 742 1.35 17.00 2.86
C LYS A 742 1.87 16.90 1.42
N ARG A 743 2.91 17.66 1.06
CA ARG A 743 3.54 17.62 -0.28
C ARG A 743 4.18 16.25 -0.55
N THR A 744 4.05 15.76 -1.79
CA THR A 744 4.61 14.48 -2.25
C THR A 744 6.13 14.46 -2.20
N LEU A 745 6.78 15.59 -2.53
CA LEU A 745 8.24 15.75 -2.58
C LEU A 745 8.75 16.57 -1.39
N ASN A 746 9.78 16.07 -0.71
CA ASN A 746 10.48 16.69 0.41
C ASN A 746 9.55 17.34 1.47
N PRO A 747 8.55 16.63 2.02
CA PRO A 747 7.68 17.15 3.05
C PRO A 747 8.43 17.61 4.31
N THR A 748 7.86 18.60 5.01
CA THR A 748 8.39 19.07 6.30
C THR A 748 8.12 18.02 7.37
N PRO A 749 9.12 17.60 8.16
CA PRO A 749 8.89 16.68 9.27
C PRO A 749 7.86 17.21 10.27
N TYR A 750 6.87 16.37 10.61
CA TYR A 750 5.97 16.69 11.72
C TYR A 750 6.68 16.49 13.05
N LYS A 751 6.30 17.28 14.06
CA LYS A 751 6.98 17.30 15.35
C LYS A 751 6.32 16.30 16.31
N VAL A 752 7.11 15.39 16.83
CA VAL A 752 6.75 14.51 17.95
C VAL A 752 7.72 14.77 19.09
N ALA A 753 7.19 15.03 20.28
CA ALA A 753 7.97 15.44 21.45
C ALA A 753 7.50 14.77 22.74
N VAL A 754 8.34 14.86 23.76
CA VAL A 754 8.05 14.47 25.14
C VAL A 754 8.00 15.72 26.03
N SER A 755 7.31 15.61 27.17
CA SER A 755 7.41 16.59 28.26
C SER A 755 8.82 16.63 28.84
N ASP A 756 9.13 17.68 29.61
CA ASP A 756 10.40 17.76 30.34
C ASP A 756 10.55 16.59 31.34
N ASN A 757 9.47 16.24 32.05
CA ASN A 757 9.46 15.11 32.99
C ASN A 757 9.74 13.78 32.30
N LEU A 758 9.07 13.50 31.17
CA LEU A 758 9.28 12.27 30.40
C LEU A 758 10.67 12.26 29.74
N TYR A 759 11.19 13.41 29.29
CA TYR A 759 12.55 13.55 28.77
C TYR A 759 13.60 13.16 29.83
N ASN A 760 13.53 13.78 31.01
CA ASN A 760 14.50 13.55 32.08
C ASN A 760 14.43 12.08 32.55
N PHE A 761 13.22 11.54 32.70
CA PHE A 761 12.97 10.14 33.05
C PHE A 761 13.49 9.13 32.00
N ILE A 762 13.38 9.42 30.70
CA ILE A 762 14.00 8.62 29.63
C ILE A 762 15.53 8.60 29.81
N HIS A 763 16.14 9.76 30.06
CA HIS A 763 17.58 9.90 30.17
C HIS A 763 18.13 9.21 31.43
N GLU A 764 17.46 9.37 32.58
CA GLU A 764 17.76 8.67 33.84
C GLU A 764 17.71 7.15 33.67
N LEU A 765 16.61 6.62 33.11
CA LEU A 765 16.47 5.17 32.87
C LEU A 765 17.49 4.64 31.85
N TRP A 766 17.86 5.43 30.84
CA TRP A 766 18.92 5.06 29.90
C TRP A 766 20.26 4.98 30.62
N LEU A 767 20.70 6.03 31.33
CA LEU A 767 21.98 6.03 32.05
C LEU A 767 22.08 4.89 33.08
N GLN A 768 20.98 4.54 33.76
CA GLN A 768 20.92 3.41 34.71
C GLN A 768 21.05 2.03 34.05
N ASN A 769 20.73 1.89 32.75
CA ASN A 769 20.71 0.62 32.03
C ASN A 769 21.77 0.54 30.91
N ALA A 770 22.53 1.61 30.68
CA ALA A 770 23.65 1.62 29.74
C ALA A 770 24.82 0.82 30.33
N PRO A 771 25.34 -0.22 29.65
CA PRO A 771 26.50 -0.96 30.14
C PRO A 771 27.74 -0.05 30.10
N ILE A 772 28.42 0.06 31.23
CA ILE A 772 29.75 0.69 31.30
C ILE A 772 30.74 -0.32 30.73
N GLY A 773 31.35 0.01 29.59
CA GLY A 773 32.40 -0.81 28.99
C GLY A 773 33.74 -0.57 29.70
N GLU A 774 34.37 -1.65 30.16
CA GLU A 774 35.79 -1.65 30.51
C GLU A 774 36.60 -1.81 29.21
N LEU A 775 37.54 -0.89 28.97
CA LEU A 775 38.44 -0.93 27.81
C LEU A 775 39.83 -1.31 28.29
N SER A 776 40.30 -2.48 27.85
CA SER A 776 41.57 -3.12 28.25
C SER A 776 42.63 -3.06 27.16
#